data_AF-A0A818UK86-F1
#
_entry.id   AF-A0A818UK86-F1
#
_cell.length_a   1.000
_cell.length_b   1.000
_cell.length_c   1.000
_cell.angle_alpha   90.00
_cell.angle_beta   90.00
_cell.angle_gamma   90.00
#
_symmetry.space_group_name_H-M   'P 1'
#
loop_
_entity.id
_entity.type
_entity.pdbx_description
1 polymer ?
#
loop_
_entity_poly.entity_id
_entity_poly.type
_entity_poly.pdbx_seq_one_letter_code
_entity_poly.pdbx_strand_id
1 'polypeptide(L)'
;MSALTICSTAVWSSSGTTVAGSSRGSSGTTLALLNTPISITVDNNSNIYVADTGNYRVLQFRVNSTTGILRINGSSGTGLNQFSTMTDMGMDANGNIYVLDGTLARVTKWTPGSASGILVAGGGPFIDYFDGHMDSMGQPGGMFIEPQSMLIWIADTNNSRIVKWVNSSTALTVCGSYGSNSNQFISPKGLFVDTAANNTLYVVDSGNHRVQMWLPGATSGKTVAGIKGYYGTGLNQLWNPLAIVVDSNQNMYIADVTNARILQWKVGASSGVSIEGMTVYGTSTISFDPNGSLFIADTAKNRVLRFAISCPKNISTTTVSSVVTTTMPISNSNCPMTVWASNATTIAGSPMGVAGFTSTLLSNIVDVMVDKNDSIYVLDYGTYYRMQIFYPGSQLGRTIINATVGSGLNQFSYQATAINIDVNGNMYVLDGGASRVTKWVPGASAGIVVAGGNGKGQTLNRLYSPWGFFVEPNTSYIWIADSNNNRIVKWINKSTAILVAGNGASGSQANQFNYPEGLFVDTSDSNTLYVADTYNHRIQKWLNGASNGTTLAGQSSMSGSALNQLNYPFTLTMDTNKSLYILDYGNNRIVLWLLGSTSGILIAGSNTYGVFPSQLYHPYDVRLDSTGALIVNDYGNNRIQRFPVLCSPNTMSSSTTSVSTNSTSVASTLQNTTMAIPLTTSSLTTSTAFLISLLFLCIVLTDKTCHTIPMILVTNSCFAGFIFSLLLFWVSFFTLYNDLQQIYYQDLFCNFRGYMCYVIAFALIYSYFLQAIHSYLIVIYPTRLFWQSTKFQFFLIILTWMAAFIFACPYIITNAIIYYVDDQICQLPLNLSFLAVYNVFCIYIIPINGIVFIYLKLIRYVREMNKRVTLANTLLRAKKQLKMVFRIGIIISVFLILGVPYTIFVFMGFIASPPKYHFRIAVTFIEISTVFVMITLFKFTDPVRTSIMKRISRRPNVVAATII
;
A
#
# COMPACT_ATOMS: atom_id res chain seq x y z
N MET A 1 -20.92 -1.81 -6.37
CA MET A 1 -20.16 -2.82 -5.61
C MET A 1 -18.71 -2.78 -6.08
N SER A 2 -17.75 -3.15 -5.23
CA SER A 2 -16.38 -3.44 -5.67
C SER A 2 -16.37 -4.65 -6.61
N ALA A 3 -15.37 -4.73 -7.49
CA ALA A 3 -15.17 -5.90 -8.36
C ALA A 3 -15.04 -7.18 -7.52
N LEU A 4 -15.81 -8.23 -7.85
CA LEU A 4 -15.96 -9.42 -7.01
C LEU A 4 -14.96 -10.53 -7.37
N THR A 5 -14.36 -11.20 -6.39
CA THR A 5 -13.39 -12.29 -6.64
C THR A 5 -14.07 -13.58 -7.07
N ILE A 6 -14.12 -13.78 -8.40
CA ILE A 6 -14.45 -15.05 -9.05
C ILE A 6 -13.20 -15.95 -9.08
N CYS A 7 -13.35 -17.27 -8.93
CA CYS A 7 -12.21 -18.18 -9.04
C CYS A 7 -11.74 -18.36 -10.50
N SER A 8 -10.44 -18.50 -10.72
CA SER A 8 -9.85 -18.59 -12.08
C SER A 8 -10.24 -19.85 -12.86
N THR A 9 -10.81 -20.86 -12.19
CA THR A 9 -11.34 -22.11 -12.77
C THR A 9 -12.85 -22.21 -12.65
N ALA A 10 -13.56 -21.08 -12.55
CA ALA A 10 -15.00 -21.03 -12.44
C ALA A 10 -15.73 -21.77 -13.59
N VAL A 11 -16.55 -22.73 -13.22
CA VAL A 11 -17.50 -23.41 -14.11
C VAL A 11 -18.90 -22.88 -13.81
N TRP A 12 -19.49 -22.22 -14.80
CA TRP A 12 -20.86 -21.73 -14.73
C TRP A 12 -21.87 -22.88 -14.87
N SER A 13 -23.03 -22.74 -14.23
CA SER A 13 -24.16 -23.65 -14.47
C SER A 13 -24.59 -23.60 -15.94
N SER A 14 -24.66 -24.76 -16.60
CA SER A 14 -25.00 -24.91 -18.03
C SER A 14 -26.41 -24.43 -18.42
N SER A 15 -27.26 -24.12 -17.44
CA SER A 15 -28.54 -23.45 -17.62
C SER A 15 -28.84 -22.49 -16.48
N GLY A 16 -29.53 -21.39 -16.78
CA GLY A 16 -29.92 -20.38 -15.81
C GLY A 16 -31.21 -20.77 -15.08
N THR A 17 -31.22 -20.67 -13.75
CA THR A 17 -32.42 -20.90 -12.93
C THR A 17 -33.26 -19.63 -12.91
N THR A 18 -34.56 -19.71 -13.17
CA THR A 18 -35.47 -18.55 -13.02
C THR A 18 -35.66 -18.25 -11.53
N VAL A 19 -35.32 -17.02 -11.11
CA VAL A 19 -35.39 -16.55 -9.72
C VAL A 19 -36.43 -15.46 -9.49
N ALA A 20 -36.90 -14.80 -10.55
CA ALA A 20 -38.04 -13.90 -10.52
C ALA A 20 -38.81 -13.96 -11.86
N GLY A 21 -40.12 -13.75 -11.82
CA GLY A 21 -40.99 -13.88 -12.98
C GLY A 21 -41.34 -15.33 -13.35
N SER A 22 -41.98 -15.50 -14.50
CA SER A 22 -42.46 -16.81 -14.96
C SER A 22 -41.35 -17.65 -15.60
N SER A 23 -41.21 -18.91 -15.21
CA SER A 23 -40.29 -19.86 -15.88
C SER A 23 -40.66 -20.10 -17.35
N ARG A 24 -41.95 -19.93 -17.71
CA ARG A 24 -42.47 -19.96 -19.09
C ARG A 24 -42.48 -18.60 -19.78
N GLY A 25 -42.11 -17.54 -19.07
CA GLY A 25 -41.95 -16.18 -19.57
C GLY A 25 -43.21 -15.36 -19.85
N SER A 26 -44.36 -15.80 -19.30
CA SER A 26 -45.61 -15.01 -19.31
C SER A 26 -45.46 -13.73 -18.47
N SER A 27 -45.88 -12.59 -19.03
CA SER A 27 -45.98 -11.35 -18.26
C SER A 27 -47.16 -11.36 -17.29
N GLY A 28 -47.15 -10.46 -16.30
CA GLY A 28 -48.30 -10.24 -15.42
C GLY A 28 -48.06 -9.22 -14.32
N THR A 29 -49.12 -8.92 -13.57
CA THR A 29 -49.15 -7.86 -12.53
C THR A 29 -49.08 -8.38 -11.09
N THR A 30 -49.15 -9.70 -10.87
CA THR A 30 -48.99 -10.28 -9.52
C THR A 30 -47.56 -10.09 -9.01
N LEU A 31 -47.32 -10.24 -7.71
CA LEU A 31 -45.98 -10.10 -7.13
C LEU A 31 -45.00 -11.22 -7.53
N ALA A 32 -45.48 -12.31 -8.14
CA ALA A 32 -44.64 -13.40 -8.66
C ALA A 32 -44.33 -13.26 -10.16
N LEU A 33 -44.98 -12.32 -10.86
CA LEU A 33 -44.81 -12.08 -12.30
C LEU A 33 -44.18 -10.71 -12.55
N LEU A 34 -43.53 -10.60 -13.71
CA LEU A 34 -42.89 -9.36 -14.19
C LEU A 34 -43.48 -8.99 -15.56
N ASN A 35 -43.25 -7.77 -16.00
CA ASN A 35 -43.62 -7.23 -17.30
C ASN A 35 -42.49 -6.30 -17.76
N THR A 36 -41.77 -6.70 -18.81
CA THR A 36 -40.56 -6.03 -19.32
C THR A 36 -39.56 -5.61 -18.21
N PRO A 37 -38.99 -6.56 -17.45
CA PRO A 37 -37.93 -6.25 -16.49
C PRO A 37 -36.67 -5.78 -17.23
N ILE A 38 -36.22 -4.57 -16.94
CA ILE A 38 -35.09 -3.94 -17.64
C ILE A 38 -33.80 -4.05 -16.82
N SER A 39 -33.83 -3.59 -15.56
CA SER A 39 -32.64 -3.57 -14.71
C SER A 39 -32.78 -4.35 -13.41
N ILE A 40 -31.65 -4.88 -12.94
CA ILE A 40 -31.49 -5.67 -11.73
C ILE A 40 -30.34 -5.14 -10.88
N THR A 41 -30.56 -5.09 -9.56
CA THR A 41 -29.50 -4.85 -8.57
C THR A 41 -29.65 -5.83 -7.41
N VAL A 42 -28.58 -6.07 -6.66
CA VAL A 42 -28.51 -7.12 -5.64
C VAL A 42 -27.99 -6.53 -4.33
N ASP A 43 -28.58 -6.89 -3.19
CA ASP A 43 -28.06 -6.47 -1.88
C ASP A 43 -27.01 -7.44 -1.30
N ASN A 44 -26.35 -7.04 -0.22
CA ASN A 44 -25.30 -7.83 0.44
C ASN A 44 -25.80 -9.20 0.97
N ASN A 45 -27.12 -9.43 1.05
CA ASN A 45 -27.74 -10.69 1.45
C ASN A 45 -28.16 -11.53 0.23
N SER A 46 -27.71 -11.16 -0.99
CA SER A 46 -28.09 -11.79 -2.26
C SER A 46 -29.59 -11.71 -2.61
N ASN A 47 -30.36 -10.79 -1.99
CA ASN A 47 -31.71 -10.52 -2.46
C ASN A 47 -31.65 -9.68 -3.74
N ILE A 48 -32.42 -10.05 -4.74
CA ILE A 48 -32.47 -9.34 -6.02
C ILE A 48 -33.59 -8.30 -6.02
N TYR A 49 -33.34 -7.17 -6.65
CA TYR A 49 -34.27 -6.08 -6.85
C TYR A 49 -34.43 -5.90 -8.35
N VAL A 50 -35.67 -5.91 -8.83
CA VAL A 50 -36.00 -5.92 -10.25
C VAL A 50 -36.84 -4.69 -10.59
N ALA A 51 -36.35 -3.88 -11.53
CA ALA A 51 -37.11 -2.78 -12.13
C ALA A 51 -38.10 -3.38 -13.13
N ASP A 52 -39.36 -3.49 -12.70
CA ASP A 52 -40.47 -4.13 -13.41
C ASP A 52 -41.19 -3.08 -14.27
N THR A 53 -40.49 -2.63 -15.32
CA THR A 53 -40.80 -1.36 -16.01
C THR A 53 -42.20 -1.30 -16.62
N GLY A 54 -42.69 -2.39 -17.19
CA GLY A 54 -44.03 -2.47 -17.77
C GLY A 54 -45.16 -2.48 -16.72
N ASN A 55 -44.81 -2.57 -15.43
CA ASN A 55 -45.71 -2.46 -14.28
C ASN A 55 -45.38 -1.23 -13.39
N TYR A 56 -44.48 -0.34 -13.82
CA TYR A 56 -44.08 0.90 -13.12
C TYR A 56 -43.66 0.72 -11.65
N ARG A 57 -43.03 -0.42 -11.31
CA ARG A 57 -42.72 -0.79 -9.92
C ARG A 57 -41.32 -1.41 -9.77
N VAL A 58 -40.85 -1.50 -8.52
CA VAL A 58 -39.65 -2.28 -8.16
C VAL A 58 -40.01 -3.34 -7.14
N LEU A 59 -39.65 -4.58 -7.43
CA LEU A 59 -39.86 -5.76 -6.58
C LEU A 59 -38.53 -6.30 -6.04
N GLN A 60 -38.51 -6.63 -4.75
CA GLN A 60 -37.42 -7.41 -4.12
C GLN A 60 -37.82 -8.88 -4.04
N PHE A 61 -37.02 -9.79 -4.60
CA PHE A 61 -37.15 -11.22 -4.38
C PHE A 61 -36.05 -11.66 -3.42
N ARG A 62 -36.45 -12.27 -2.30
CA ARG A 62 -35.49 -12.85 -1.35
C ARG A 62 -34.88 -14.12 -1.92
N VAL A 63 -33.70 -14.49 -1.43
CA VAL A 63 -33.05 -15.76 -1.79
C VAL A 63 -34.04 -16.92 -1.63
N ASN A 64 -34.18 -17.74 -2.68
CA ASN A 64 -35.14 -18.87 -2.78
C ASN A 64 -36.64 -18.50 -2.74
N SER A 65 -37.02 -17.22 -2.86
CA SER A 65 -38.43 -16.81 -3.02
C SER A 65 -38.77 -16.49 -4.47
N THR A 66 -39.80 -17.13 -5.01
CA THR A 66 -40.39 -16.78 -6.33
C THR A 66 -41.45 -15.69 -6.24
N THR A 67 -41.85 -15.28 -5.02
CA THR A 67 -42.77 -14.16 -4.79
C THR A 67 -41.98 -12.93 -4.37
N GLY A 68 -42.21 -11.81 -5.07
CA GLY A 68 -41.60 -10.52 -4.81
C GLY A 68 -42.27 -9.77 -3.67
N ILE A 69 -41.51 -8.85 -3.07
CA ILE A 69 -41.93 -7.88 -2.07
C ILE A 69 -41.91 -6.52 -2.75
N LEU A 70 -43.03 -5.79 -2.70
CA LEU A 70 -43.13 -4.47 -3.31
C LEU A 70 -42.25 -3.46 -2.56
N ARG A 71 -41.29 -2.84 -3.26
CA ARG A 71 -40.36 -1.84 -2.69
C ARG A 71 -40.61 -0.43 -3.22
N ILE A 72 -41.05 -0.32 -4.46
CA ILE A 72 -41.52 0.93 -5.08
C ILE A 72 -42.80 0.60 -5.83
N ASN A 73 -43.88 1.35 -5.56
CA ASN A 73 -45.17 1.20 -6.22
C ASN A 73 -45.52 2.49 -6.96
N GLY A 74 -45.11 2.60 -8.22
CA GLY A 74 -45.37 3.78 -9.04
C GLY A 74 -46.57 3.62 -9.97
N SER A 75 -46.79 4.64 -10.79
CA SER A 75 -47.70 4.60 -11.94
C SER A 75 -47.01 5.18 -13.17
N SER A 76 -47.63 5.10 -14.34
CA SER A 76 -47.26 5.96 -15.47
C SER A 76 -47.48 7.44 -15.09
N GLY A 77 -46.61 8.34 -15.58
CA GLY A 77 -46.75 9.79 -15.41
C GLY A 77 -45.43 10.49 -15.08
N THR A 78 -45.52 11.76 -14.65
CA THR A 78 -44.38 12.67 -14.46
C THR A 78 -44.09 13.07 -13.01
N GLY A 79 -44.98 12.79 -12.05
CA GLY A 79 -44.76 13.05 -10.63
C GLY A 79 -43.61 12.22 -10.04
N LEU A 80 -43.11 12.57 -8.84
CA LEU A 80 -41.94 11.89 -8.22
C LEU A 80 -42.15 10.40 -7.94
N ASN A 81 -43.41 9.97 -7.79
CA ASN A 81 -43.80 8.56 -7.60
C ASN A 81 -44.32 7.92 -8.91
N GLN A 82 -44.01 8.52 -10.05
CA GLN A 82 -44.44 8.07 -11.37
C GLN A 82 -43.23 7.88 -12.29
N PHE A 83 -43.36 7.01 -13.28
CA PHE A 83 -42.30 6.69 -14.22
C PHE A 83 -42.83 6.70 -15.64
N SER A 84 -42.05 7.24 -16.58
CA SER A 84 -42.29 7.13 -18.01
C SER A 84 -41.58 5.90 -18.57
N THR A 85 -40.25 5.87 -18.51
CA THR A 85 -39.46 4.68 -18.86
C THR A 85 -38.29 4.49 -17.88
N MET A 86 -38.40 3.51 -16.97
CA MET A 86 -37.25 3.12 -16.14
C MET A 86 -36.21 2.43 -17.02
N THR A 87 -35.07 3.07 -17.25
CA THR A 87 -33.96 2.58 -18.09
C THR A 87 -32.88 1.88 -17.28
N ASP A 88 -32.66 2.28 -16.03
CA ASP A 88 -31.70 1.60 -15.15
C ASP A 88 -32.01 1.79 -13.65
N MET A 89 -31.35 0.99 -12.81
CA MET A 89 -31.50 1.01 -11.36
C MET A 89 -30.19 0.64 -10.65
N GLY A 90 -29.87 1.37 -9.58
CA GLY A 90 -28.73 1.08 -8.71
C GLY A 90 -29.07 1.13 -7.22
N MET A 91 -28.12 0.75 -6.38
CA MET A 91 -28.26 0.72 -4.92
C MET A 91 -26.99 1.23 -4.23
N ASP A 92 -27.14 2.02 -3.16
CA ASP A 92 -26.02 2.42 -2.29
C ASP A 92 -25.81 1.46 -1.11
N ALA A 93 -24.71 1.63 -0.36
CA ALA A 93 -24.39 0.76 0.77
C ALA A 93 -25.44 0.78 1.91
N ASN A 94 -26.31 1.79 1.95
CA ASN A 94 -27.40 1.92 2.91
C ASN A 94 -28.71 1.26 2.42
N GLY A 95 -28.70 0.64 1.24
CA GLY A 95 -29.87 -0.01 0.65
C GLY A 95 -30.89 0.95 0.05
N ASN A 96 -30.55 2.23 -0.18
CA ASN A 96 -31.41 3.13 -0.95
C ASN A 96 -31.39 2.72 -2.42
N ILE A 97 -32.57 2.70 -3.05
CA ILE A 97 -32.74 2.35 -4.46
C ILE A 97 -32.75 3.64 -5.29
N TYR A 98 -31.93 3.70 -6.31
CA TYR A 98 -31.88 4.80 -7.28
C TYR A 98 -32.45 4.30 -8.59
N VAL A 99 -33.46 4.98 -9.13
CA VAL A 99 -34.15 4.61 -10.37
C VAL A 99 -33.93 5.72 -11.40
N LEU A 100 -33.33 5.37 -12.53
CA LEU A 100 -33.15 6.23 -13.70
C LEU A 100 -34.38 6.14 -14.59
N ASP A 101 -35.06 7.27 -14.80
CA ASP A 101 -36.09 7.42 -15.82
C ASP A 101 -35.46 8.07 -17.06
N GLY A 102 -35.35 7.30 -18.14
CA GLY A 102 -34.70 7.73 -19.38
C GLY A 102 -35.51 8.78 -20.12
N THR A 103 -36.83 8.59 -20.25
CA THR A 103 -37.69 9.58 -20.92
C THR A 103 -37.83 10.86 -20.12
N LEU A 104 -37.92 10.80 -18.79
CA LEU A 104 -37.98 12.01 -17.95
C LEU A 104 -36.60 12.56 -17.55
N ALA A 105 -35.53 11.99 -18.12
CA ALA A 105 -34.15 12.44 -17.94
C ALA A 105 -33.81 12.76 -16.47
N ARG A 106 -34.10 11.83 -15.56
CA ARG A 106 -33.98 12.05 -14.11
C ARG A 106 -33.65 10.78 -13.33
N VAL A 107 -33.07 10.95 -12.14
CA VAL A 107 -32.89 9.89 -11.15
C VAL A 107 -33.71 10.19 -9.89
N THR A 108 -34.47 9.21 -9.43
CA THR A 108 -35.17 9.27 -8.14
C THR A 108 -34.54 8.33 -7.12
N LYS A 109 -34.34 8.79 -5.88
CA LYS A 109 -33.84 8.00 -4.74
C LYS A 109 -35.00 7.59 -3.84
N TRP A 110 -35.02 6.32 -3.46
CA TRP A 110 -36.04 5.70 -2.62
C TRP A 110 -35.37 5.03 -1.42
N THR A 111 -35.57 5.61 -0.23
CA THR A 111 -35.08 5.04 1.02
C THR A 111 -36.00 3.90 1.49
N PRO A 112 -35.47 2.78 2.04
CA PRO A 112 -36.29 1.69 2.54
C PRO A 112 -37.36 2.18 3.53
N GLY A 113 -38.63 1.82 3.26
CA GLY A 113 -39.77 2.25 4.06
C GLY A 113 -40.34 3.64 3.74
N SER A 114 -39.71 4.41 2.85
CA SER A 114 -40.30 5.68 2.36
C SER A 114 -41.53 5.42 1.49
N ALA A 115 -42.58 6.23 1.66
CA ALA A 115 -43.76 6.21 0.81
C ALA A 115 -43.55 6.89 -0.56
N SER A 116 -42.47 7.66 -0.72
CA SER A 116 -42.18 8.43 -1.94
C SER A 116 -40.69 8.53 -2.25
N GLY A 117 -40.38 8.68 -3.53
CA GLY A 117 -39.04 9.00 -4.01
C GLY A 117 -38.72 10.49 -3.93
N ILE A 118 -37.43 10.83 -3.86
CA ILE A 118 -36.93 12.20 -4.01
C ILE A 118 -36.10 12.32 -5.29
N LEU A 119 -36.17 13.48 -5.96
CA LEU A 119 -35.34 13.77 -7.14
C LEU A 119 -33.87 13.97 -6.70
N VAL A 120 -32.93 13.26 -7.34
CA VAL A 120 -31.49 13.33 -7.02
C VAL A 120 -30.57 13.52 -8.23
N ALA A 121 -31.09 13.50 -9.45
CA ALA A 121 -30.40 14.02 -10.64
C ALA A 121 -31.43 14.37 -11.73
N GLY A 122 -31.11 15.35 -12.58
CA GLY A 122 -31.92 15.78 -13.73
C GLY A 122 -33.28 16.39 -13.34
N GLY A 123 -34.29 16.18 -14.20
CA GLY A 123 -35.66 16.62 -13.94
C GLY A 123 -35.99 18.08 -14.29
N GLY A 124 -35.17 18.74 -15.12
CA GLY A 124 -35.53 20.02 -15.74
C GLY A 124 -36.67 19.88 -16.77
N PRO A 125 -37.24 20.99 -17.28
CA PRO A 125 -38.22 20.94 -18.35
C PRO A 125 -37.62 20.26 -19.59
N PHE A 126 -38.45 19.47 -20.29
CA PHE A 126 -38.04 18.75 -21.49
C PHE A 126 -37.90 19.73 -22.67
N ILE A 127 -36.74 20.39 -22.75
CA ILE A 127 -36.37 21.23 -23.88
C ILE A 127 -35.76 20.31 -24.92
N ASP A 128 -36.54 20.00 -25.96
CA ASP A 128 -35.97 19.50 -27.21
C ASP A 128 -34.90 20.49 -27.69
N TYR A 129 -33.74 19.94 -28.08
CA TYR A 129 -32.64 20.60 -28.79
C TYR A 129 -31.47 21.21 -27.97
N PHE A 130 -30.32 20.53 -28.04
CA PHE A 130 -28.93 21.07 -28.06
C PHE A 130 -28.69 22.52 -27.59
N ASP A 131 -28.82 22.81 -26.29
CA ASP A 131 -28.39 24.09 -25.70
C ASP A 131 -27.02 24.02 -24.98
N GLY A 132 -26.41 22.84 -24.92
CA GLY A 132 -25.11 22.62 -24.29
C GLY A 132 -25.06 22.85 -22.78
N HIS A 133 -26.20 22.99 -22.09
CA HIS A 133 -26.20 23.25 -20.66
C HIS A 133 -25.66 22.03 -19.89
N MET A 134 -24.88 22.32 -18.84
CA MET A 134 -24.14 21.29 -18.09
C MET A 134 -25.07 20.37 -17.30
N ASP A 135 -26.30 20.81 -17.00
CA ASP A 135 -27.22 20.14 -16.07
C ASP A 135 -28.39 19.38 -16.75
N SER A 136 -28.50 19.41 -18.08
CA SER A 136 -29.51 18.67 -18.85
C SER A 136 -29.02 17.28 -19.27
N MET A 137 -29.89 16.27 -19.20
CA MET A 137 -29.62 14.90 -19.68
C MET A 137 -30.52 14.58 -20.88
N GLY A 138 -29.96 13.98 -21.93
CA GLY A 138 -30.64 13.58 -23.15
C GLY A 138 -30.83 12.06 -23.21
N GLN A 139 -32.00 11.59 -22.79
CA GLN A 139 -32.39 10.17 -22.78
C GLN A 139 -31.32 9.22 -22.19
N PRO A 140 -30.95 9.37 -20.90
CA PRO A 140 -29.90 8.58 -20.29
C PRO A 140 -30.20 7.07 -20.27
N GLY A 141 -29.23 6.28 -20.72
CA GLY A 141 -29.40 4.85 -21.02
C GLY A 141 -28.82 3.87 -20.00
N GLY A 142 -28.09 4.34 -18.99
CA GLY A 142 -27.52 3.51 -17.93
C GLY A 142 -26.89 4.32 -16.80
N MET A 143 -26.77 3.71 -15.62
CA MET A 143 -26.37 4.37 -14.38
C MET A 143 -25.51 3.45 -13.49
N PHE A 144 -24.49 4.02 -12.86
CA PHE A 144 -23.73 3.36 -11.79
C PHE A 144 -23.76 4.21 -10.52
N ILE A 145 -24.13 3.58 -9.40
CA ILE A 145 -24.12 4.18 -8.07
C ILE A 145 -22.84 3.76 -7.36
N GLU A 146 -22.02 4.73 -6.99
CA GLU A 146 -20.79 4.52 -6.21
C GLU A 146 -21.17 4.32 -4.73
N PRO A 147 -21.08 3.09 -4.16
CA PRO A 147 -21.85 2.77 -2.96
C PRO A 147 -21.44 3.50 -1.67
N GLN A 148 -20.20 4.00 -1.62
CA GLN A 148 -19.61 4.64 -0.44
C GLN A 148 -19.67 6.17 -0.47
N SER A 149 -19.72 6.77 -1.66
CA SER A 149 -19.59 8.22 -1.87
C SER A 149 -20.88 8.89 -2.38
N MET A 150 -21.96 8.11 -2.60
CA MET A 150 -23.23 8.54 -3.20
C MET A 150 -23.09 9.24 -4.57
N LEU A 151 -21.98 8.99 -5.28
CA LEU A 151 -21.75 9.53 -6.62
C LEU A 151 -22.58 8.75 -7.65
N ILE A 152 -23.31 9.49 -8.49
CA ILE A 152 -24.18 8.94 -9.53
C ILE A 152 -23.51 9.18 -10.88
N TRP A 153 -23.08 8.10 -11.53
CA TRP A 153 -22.49 8.12 -12.87
C TRP A 153 -23.56 7.72 -13.88
N ILE A 154 -23.72 8.46 -14.97
CA ILE A 154 -24.82 8.29 -15.94
C ILE A 154 -24.26 8.33 -17.36
N ALA A 155 -24.69 7.39 -18.19
CA ALA A 155 -24.50 7.43 -19.64
C ALA A 155 -25.60 8.32 -20.25
N ASP A 156 -25.22 9.55 -20.58
CA ASP A 156 -26.09 10.55 -21.19
C ASP A 156 -26.11 10.32 -22.71
N THR A 157 -27.00 9.40 -23.13
CA THR A 157 -26.88 8.69 -24.40
C THR A 157 -27.01 9.60 -25.62
N ASN A 158 -28.01 10.48 -25.69
CA ASN A 158 -28.18 11.35 -26.86
C ASN A 158 -27.11 12.46 -26.92
N ASN A 159 -26.65 12.93 -25.75
CA ASN A 159 -25.55 13.90 -25.67
C ASN A 159 -24.17 13.25 -25.88
N SER A 160 -24.10 11.92 -26.09
CA SER A 160 -22.87 11.17 -26.36
C SER A 160 -21.77 11.42 -25.33
N ARG A 161 -22.13 11.46 -24.05
CA ARG A 161 -21.22 11.74 -22.92
C ARG A 161 -21.49 10.88 -21.70
N ILE A 162 -20.51 10.76 -20.82
CA ILE A 162 -20.69 10.24 -19.45
C ILE A 162 -20.67 11.44 -18.50
N VAL A 163 -21.69 11.54 -17.65
CA VAL A 163 -21.78 12.57 -16.62
C VAL A 163 -21.71 11.95 -15.22
N LYS A 164 -21.14 12.71 -14.28
CA LYS A 164 -21.04 12.37 -12.86
C LYS A 164 -21.76 13.44 -12.06
N TRP A 165 -22.80 13.07 -11.33
CA TRP A 165 -23.53 13.95 -10.43
C TRP A 165 -22.94 13.88 -9.02
N VAL A 166 -22.73 15.05 -8.43
CA VAL A 166 -22.27 15.23 -7.06
C VAL A 166 -23.30 16.09 -6.34
N ASN A 167 -24.06 15.49 -5.41
CA ASN A 167 -25.08 16.16 -4.58
C ASN A 167 -26.25 16.83 -5.33
N SER A 168 -26.87 16.13 -6.28
CA SER A 168 -28.23 16.41 -6.78
C SER A 168 -28.53 17.80 -7.38
N SER A 169 -27.54 18.65 -7.60
CA SER A 169 -27.74 20.00 -8.18
C SER A 169 -26.97 20.29 -9.46
N THR A 170 -25.91 19.53 -9.77
CA THR A 170 -24.99 19.85 -10.88
C THR A 170 -24.33 18.60 -11.45
N ALA A 171 -24.25 18.49 -12.78
CA ALA A 171 -23.55 17.40 -13.46
C ALA A 171 -22.16 17.81 -13.95
N LEU A 172 -21.18 16.91 -13.82
CA LEU A 172 -19.85 17.07 -14.41
C LEU A 172 -19.69 16.10 -15.58
N THR A 173 -19.41 16.63 -16.78
CA THR A 173 -19.03 15.78 -17.92
C THR A 173 -17.65 15.18 -17.68
N VAL A 174 -17.55 13.85 -17.66
CA VAL A 174 -16.29 13.12 -17.42
C VAL A 174 -15.56 12.88 -18.74
N CYS A 175 -16.27 12.36 -19.73
CA CYS A 175 -15.74 12.04 -21.04
C CYS A 175 -16.85 11.95 -22.08
N GLY A 176 -16.46 11.97 -23.36
CA GLY A 176 -17.37 11.80 -24.49
C GLY A 176 -17.64 13.07 -25.30
N SER A 177 -17.81 12.83 -26.59
CA SER A 177 -18.41 13.70 -27.60
C SER A 177 -18.88 12.79 -28.74
N TYR A 178 -19.77 13.26 -29.62
CA TYR A 178 -20.27 12.42 -30.71
C TYR A 178 -19.14 11.98 -31.66
N GLY A 179 -19.05 10.68 -31.97
CA GLY A 179 -18.13 10.11 -32.96
C GLY A 179 -17.54 8.74 -32.60
N SER A 180 -16.52 8.32 -33.33
CA SER A 180 -15.92 6.96 -33.26
C SER A 180 -14.46 6.92 -32.80
N ASN A 181 -13.83 8.06 -32.55
CA ASN A 181 -12.46 8.10 -32.05
C ASN A 181 -12.36 7.72 -30.56
N SER A 182 -11.13 7.63 -30.05
CA SER A 182 -10.90 7.52 -28.61
C SER A 182 -11.52 8.71 -27.91
N ASN A 183 -12.20 8.50 -26.78
CA ASN A 183 -12.97 9.54 -26.08
C ASN A 183 -14.22 10.08 -26.82
N GLN A 184 -14.68 9.40 -27.88
CA GLN A 184 -15.96 9.68 -28.53
C GLN A 184 -16.93 8.50 -28.42
N PHE A 185 -18.23 8.78 -28.52
CA PHE A 185 -19.32 7.80 -28.43
C PHE A 185 -20.37 8.07 -29.51
N ILE A 186 -21.15 7.06 -29.91
CA ILE A 186 -22.35 7.23 -30.75
C ILE A 186 -23.63 6.93 -29.96
N SER A 187 -23.57 5.97 -29.04
CA SER A 187 -24.68 5.67 -28.13
C SER A 187 -24.12 4.96 -26.90
N PRO A 188 -23.60 5.69 -25.89
CA PRO A 188 -23.16 5.09 -24.65
C PRO A 188 -24.39 4.66 -23.84
N LYS A 189 -24.41 3.41 -23.35
CA LYS A 189 -25.53 2.87 -22.55
C LYS A 189 -25.05 2.27 -21.24
N GLY A 190 -24.41 1.10 -21.29
CA GLY A 190 -23.83 0.48 -20.10
C GLY A 190 -22.57 1.21 -19.62
N LEU A 191 -22.39 1.30 -18.31
CA LEU A 191 -21.13 1.72 -17.70
C LEU A 191 -20.88 0.97 -16.40
N PHE A 192 -19.60 0.82 -16.04
CA PHE A 192 -19.18 0.22 -14.77
C PHE A 192 -17.95 0.97 -14.26
N VAL A 193 -17.91 1.26 -12.95
CA VAL A 193 -16.75 1.88 -12.31
C VAL A 193 -16.16 0.87 -11.32
N ASP A 194 -14.94 0.41 -11.58
CA ASP A 194 -14.20 -0.40 -10.62
C ASP A 194 -13.62 0.50 -9.53
N THR A 195 -14.36 0.59 -8.42
CA THR A 195 -13.98 1.37 -7.23
C THR A 195 -12.89 0.70 -6.39
N ALA A 196 -12.50 -0.55 -6.68
CA ALA A 196 -11.44 -1.27 -5.97
C ALA A 196 -10.08 -1.11 -6.65
N ALA A 197 -10.04 -1.05 -7.99
CA ALA A 197 -8.81 -0.81 -8.76
C ALA A 197 -8.72 0.64 -9.26
N ASN A 198 -8.58 1.57 -8.31
CA ASN A 198 -8.28 2.99 -8.56
C ASN A 198 -9.33 3.78 -9.38
N ASN A 199 -10.63 3.49 -9.26
CA ASN A 199 -11.71 4.18 -9.98
C ASN A 199 -11.59 4.08 -11.51
N THR A 200 -11.32 2.87 -12.03
CA THR A 200 -11.27 2.62 -13.48
C THR A 200 -12.69 2.61 -14.07
N LEU A 201 -12.95 3.49 -15.04
CA LEU A 201 -14.24 3.60 -15.72
C LEU A 201 -14.26 2.75 -17.00
N TYR A 202 -15.30 1.92 -17.15
CA TYR A 202 -15.62 1.19 -18.36
C TYR A 202 -16.92 1.72 -18.95
N VAL A 203 -16.94 1.99 -20.26
CA VAL A 203 -18.11 2.49 -20.99
C VAL A 203 -18.41 1.59 -22.17
N VAL A 204 -19.65 1.09 -22.23
CA VAL A 204 -20.22 0.37 -23.36
C VAL A 204 -20.79 1.38 -24.35
N ASP A 205 -20.09 1.53 -25.46
CA ASP A 205 -20.45 2.39 -26.58
C ASP A 205 -21.22 1.53 -27.60
N SER A 206 -22.51 1.33 -27.32
CA SER A 206 -23.40 0.45 -28.07
C SER A 206 -23.42 0.79 -29.56
N GLY A 207 -23.35 2.09 -29.89
CA GLY A 207 -23.36 2.61 -31.26
C GLY A 207 -22.07 2.36 -32.05
N ASN A 208 -20.88 2.41 -31.42
CA ASN A 208 -19.62 1.98 -32.04
C ASN A 208 -19.29 0.50 -31.81
N HIS A 209 -20.19 -0.25 -31.18
CA HIS A 209 -20.08 -1.68 -30.89
C HIS A 209 -18.79 -2.08 -30.14
N ARG A 210 -18.44 -1.33 -29.10
CA ARG A 210 -17.18 -1.49 -28.36
C ARG A 210 -17.32 -1.17 -26.88
N VAL A 211 -16.32 -1.57 -26.10
CA VAL A 211 -16.10 -1.08 -24.73
C VAL A 211 -14.81 -0.27 -24.69
N GLN A 212 -14.89 0.95 -24.15
CA GLN A 212 -13.72 1.78 -23.85
C GLN A 212 -13.47 1.80 -22.33
N MET A 213 -12.19 1.93 -21.94
CA MET A 213 -11.72 1.97 -20.55
C MET A 213 -10.86 3.21 -20.31
N TRP A 214 -11.08 3.88 -19.18
CA TRP A 214 -10.28 4.99 -18.66
C TRP A 214 -9.68 4.56 -17.32
N LEU A 215 -8.35 4.59 -17.25
CA LEU A 215 -7.64 4.62 -15.97
C LEU A 215 -7.83 6.00 -15.31
N PRO A 216 -7.70 6.12 -13.98
CA PRO A 216 -7.74 7.42 -13.29
C PRO A 216 -6.77 8.42 -13.92
N GLY A 217 -7.25 9.64 -14.18
CA GLY A 217 -6.48 10.70 -14.83
C GLY A 217 -6.28 10.56 -16.35
N ALA A 218 -6.80 9.51 -17.00
CA ALA A 218 -6.70 9.36 -18.45
C ALA A 218 -7.58 10.39 -19.19
N THR A 219 -6.97 11.14 -20.12
CA THR A 219 -7.69 12.14 -20.95
C THR A 219 -8.40 11.54 -22.16
N SER A 220 -8.20 10.25 -22.45
CA SER A 220 -8.90 9.54 -23.53
C SER A 220 -9.06 8.04 -23.23
N GLY A 221 -10.15 7.47 -23.74
CA GLY A 221 -10.48 6.05 -23.54
C GLY A 221 -9.70 5.11 -24.44
N LYS A 222 -9.25 3.98 -23.89
CA LYS A 222 -8.67 2.87 -24.65
C LYS A 222 -9.78 1.86 -24.97
N THR A 223 -9.93 1.45 -26.23
CA THR A 223 -10.82 0.33 -26.57
C THR A 223 -10.25 -0.97 -26.00
N VAL A 224 -11.05 -1.71 -25.23
CA VAL A 224 -10.66 -2.95 -24.52
C VAL A 224 -11.48 -4.17 -24.91
N ALA A 225 -12.64 -3.99 -25.55
CA ALA A 225 -13.43 -5.06 -26.16
C ALA A 225 -14.17 -4.54 -27.41
N GLY A 226 -14.42 -5.44 -28.36
CA GLY A 226 -14.92 -5.12 -29.71
C GLY A 226 -13.86 -4.50 -30.63
N ILE A 227 -14.09 -4.56 -31.94
CA ILE A 227 -13.24 -3.93 -32.96
C ILE A 227 -13.89 -2.60 -33.38
N LYS A 228 -13.12 -1.50 -33.36
CA LYS A 228 -13.59 -0.16 -33.76
C LYS A 228 -14.24 -0.21 -35.15
N GLY A 229 -15.55 0.06 -35.22
CA GLY A 229 -16.29 0.19 -36.47
C GLY A 229 -16.76 -1.11 -37.13
N TYR A 230 -16.58 -2.28 -36.49
CA TYR A 230 -17.02 -3.57 -37.03
C TYR A 230 -17.89 -4.32 -36.02
N TYR A 231 -19.15 -4.53 -36.38
CA TYR A 231 -20.03 -5.50 -35.70
C TYR A 231 -19.98 -6.87 -36.38
N GLY A 232 -20.42 -7.89 -35.66
CA GLY A 232 -20.55 -9.25 -36.17
C GLY A 232 -20.62 -10.28 -35.06
N THR A 233 -20.63 -11.55 -35.45
CA THR A 233 -20.75 -12.71 -34.55
C THR A 233 -19.42 -13.26 -34.06
N GLY A 234 -18.28 -12.75 -34.56
CA GLY A 234 -16.95 -13.17 -34.13
C GLY A 234 -16.72 -12.93 -32.63
N LEU A 235 -15.85 -13.72 -31.99
CA LEU A 235 -15.53 -13.57 -30.56
C LEU A 235 -14.73 -12.29 -30.24
N ASN A 236 -14.16 -11.66 -31.26
CA ASN A 236 -13.53 -10.34 -31.22
C ASN A 236 -14.49 -9.19 -31.60
N GLN A 237 -15.75 -9.49 -31.93
CA GLN A 237 -16.76 -8.52 -32.35
C GLN A 237 -17.89 -8.47 -31.33
N LEU A 238 -18.53 -7.30 -31.23
CA LEU A 238 -19.76 -7.09 -30.48
C LEU A 238 -20.80 -6.54 -31.46
N TRP A 239 -22.09 -6.68 -31.14
CA TRP A 239 -23.17 -6.07 -31.90
C TRP A 239 -24.23 -5.52 -30.95
N ASN A 240 -24.28 -4.19 -30.86
CA ASN A 240 -25.15 -3.46 -29.93
C ASN A 240 -25.01 -3.97 -28.47
N PRO A 241 -23.79 -4.02 -27.90
CA PRO A 241 -23.61 -4.41 -26.51
C PRO A 241 -24.30 -3.40 -25.59
N LEU A 242 -24.98 -3.85 -24.53
CA LEU A 242 -25.78 -2.96 -23.66
C LEU A 242 -25.26 -2.81 -22.24
N ALA A 243 -24.75 -3.89 -21.63
CA ALA A 243 -24.36 -3.91 -20.22
C ALA A 243 -22.98 -4.54 -20.02
N ILE A 244 -22.30 -4.12 -18.94
CA ILE A 244 -21.00 -4.63 -18.53
C ILE A 244 -20.92 -4.74 -17.00
N VAL A 245 -20.31 -5.81 -16.51
CA VAL A 245 -19.80 -5.92 -15.13
C VAL A 245 -18.38 -6.47 -15.15
N VAL A 246 -17.57 -6.17 -14.13
CA VAL A 246 -16.16 -6.58 -14.07
C VAL A 246 -15.89 -7.30 -12.74
N ASP A 247 -15.18 -8.43 -12.82
CA ASP A 247 -14.73 -9.20 -11.65
C ASP A 247 -13.38 -8.68 -11.10
N SER A 248 -12.98 -9.10 -9.90
CA SER A 248 -11.72 -8.64 -9.28
C SER A 248 -10.46 -9.16 -9.99
N ASN A 249 -10.59 -10.02 -11.00
CA ASN A 249 -9.50 -10.50 -11.84
C ASN A 249 -9.36 -9.69 -13.13
N GLN A 250 -10.17 -8.63 -13.30
CA GLN A 250 -10.29 -7.84 -14.52
C GLN A 250 -10.78 -8.65 -15.73
N ASN A 251 -11.70 -9.59 -15.50
CA ASN A 251 -12.57 -10.15 -16.53
C ASN A 251 -13.83 -9.29 -16.65
N MET A 252 -14.04 -8.73 -17.84
CA MET A 252 -15.27 -8.03 -18.20
C MET A 252 -16.30 -9.05 -18.69
N TYR A 253 -17.53 -8.96 -18.21
CA TYR A 253 -18.67 -9.73 -18.71
C TYR A 253 -19.57 -8.76 -19.46
N ILE A 254 -19.73 -8.97 -20.77
CA ILE A 254 -20.38 -8.02 -21.67
C ILE A 254 -21.64 -8.67 -22.25
N ALA A 255 -22.78 -8.00 -22.10
CA ALA A 255 -24.04 -8.40 -22.72
C ALA A 255 -24.06 -7.94 -24.20
N ASP A 256 -23.78 -8.88 -25.09
CA ASP A 256 -23.73 -8.71 -26.55
C ASP A 256 -25.09 -9.06 -27.15
N VAL A 257 -26.01 -8.09 -27.05
CA VAL A 257 -27.47 -8.34 -27.08
C VAL A 257 -27.99 -8.75 -28.45
N THR A 258 -27.52 -8.16 -29.56
CA THR A 258 -27.99 -8.58 -30.89
C THR A 258 -27.48 -9.99 -31.25
N ASN A 259 -26.33 -10.39 -30.71
CA ASN A 259 -25.81 -11.76 -30.80
C ASN A 259 -26.37 -12.70 -29.72
N ALA A 260 -27.30 -12.21 -28.89
CA ALA A 260 -27.99 -12.94 -27.82
C ALA A 260 -27.08 -13.66 -26.80
N ARG A 261 -25.89 -13.13 -26.48
CA ARG A 261 -24.87 -13.84 -25.68
C ARG A 261 -24.21 -12.99 -24.58
N ILE A 262 -23.63 -13.65 -23.59
CA ILE A 262 -22.60 -13.07 -22.72
C ILE A 262 -21.20 -13.45 -23.22
N LEU A 263 -20.33 -12.46 -23.42
CA LEU A 263 -18.90 -12.68 -23.61
C LEU A 263 -18.13 -12.35 -22.32
N GLN A 264 -17.30 -13.28 -21.87
CA GLN A 264 -16.24 -13.01 -20.89
C GLN A 264 -14.99 -12.54 -21.63
N TRP A 265 -14.48 -11.36 -21.31
CA TRP A 265 -13.36 -10.73 -21.99
C TRP A 265 -12.34 -10.23 -20.96
N LYS A 266 -11.17 -10.88 -20.91
CA LYS A 266 -10.07 -10.46 -20.03
C LYS A 266 -9.45 -9.16 -20.56
N VAL A 267 -9.28 -8.14 -19.71
CA VAL A 267 -8.68 -6.86 -20.13
C VAL A 267 -7.32 -7.10 -20.80
N GLY A 268 -7.18 -6.64 -22.05
CA GLY A 268 -5.98 -6.83 -22.87
C GLY A 268 -6.00 -8.04 -23.82
N ALA A 269 -7.01 -8.92 -23.76
CA ALA A 269 -7.22 -9.98 -24.75
C ALA A 269 -7.74 -9.40 -26.09
N SER A 270 -7.41 -10.05 -27.20
CA SER A 270 -7.86 -9.70 -28.56
C SER A 270 -9.28 -10.19 -28.89
N SER A 271 -9.84 -11.10 -28.10
CA SER A 271 -11.18 -11.66 -28.24
C SER A 271 -11.71 -12.10 -26.87
N GLY A 272 -13.03 -12.14 -26.73
CA GLY A 272 -13.71 -12.76 -25.60
C GLY A 272 -13.91 -14.27 -25.75
N VAL A 273 -14.51 -14.89 -24.74
CA VAL A 273 -14.98 -16.26 -24.70
C VAL A 273 -16.48 -16.23 -24.47
N SER A 274 -17.26 -16.94 -25.30
CA SER A 274 -18.71 -17.05 -25.10
C SER A 274 -18.99 -17.99 -23.93
N ILE A 275 -19.84 -17.58 -22.99
CA ILE A 275 -20.27 -18.45 -21.89
C ILE A 275 -21.47 -19.26 -22.38
N GLU A 276 -21.27 -20.56 -22.60
CA GLU A 276 -22.33 -21.45 -23.05
C GLU A 276 -23.49 -21.53 -22.04
N GLY A 277 -24.72 -21.61 -22.54
CA GLY A 277 -25.95 -21.59 -21.73
C GLY A 277 -26.41 -20.20 -21.28
N MET A 278 -25.57 -19.16 -21.36
CA MET A 278 -25.96 -17.77 -21.04
C MET A 278 -26.49 -17.02 -22.25
N THR A 279 -27.77 -17.18 -22.52
CA THR A 279 -28.47 -16.47 -23.59
C THR A 279 -29.15 -15.20 -23.07
N VAL A 280 -29.08 -14.13 -23.85
CA VAL A 280 -29.60 -12.80 -23.50
C VAL A 280 -30.59 -12.36 -24.57
N TYR A 281 -31.77 -11.86 -24.17
CA TYR A 281 -32.78 -11.39 -25.12
C TYR A 281 -33.38 -10.04 -24.70
N GLY A 282 -33.18 -9.01 -25.54
CA GLY A 282 -33.72 -7.67 -25.33
C GLY A 282 -32.83 -6.76 -24.48
N THR A 283 -33.41 -5.69 -23.93
CA THR A 283 -32.70 -4.59 -23.25
C THR A 283 -32.33 -4.94 -21.80
N SER A 284 -31.53 -5.97 -21.63
CA SER A 284 -31.14 -6.55 -20.34
C SER A 284 -29.96 -5.84 -19.66
N THR A 285 -30.03 -5.65 -18.34
CA THR A 285 -28.81 -5.51 -17.51
C THR A 285 -28.36 -6.85 -16.91
N ILE A 286 -27.12 -6.86 -16.42
CA ILE A 286 -26.46 -8.00 -15.77
C ILE A 286 -25.85 -7.55 -14.44
N SER A 287 -25.82 -8.43 -13.44
CA SER A 287 -25.33 -8.10 -12.10
C SER A 287 -24.74 -9.32 -11.39
N PHE A 288 -23.84 -9.12 -10.43
CA PHE A 288 -23.32 -10.18 -9.56
C PHE A 288 -23.92 -10.08 -8.15
N ASP A 289 -24.16 -11.21 -7.49
CA ASP A 289 -24.31 -11.24 -6.03
C ASP A 289 -22.94 -11.33 -5.33
N PRO A 290 -22.86 -11.09 -4.00
CA PRO A 290 -21.63 -11.27 -3.23
C PRO A 290 -20.99 -12.67 -3.28
N ASN A 291 -21.71 -13.68 -3.80
CA ASN A 291 -21.22 -15.06 -3.95
C ASN A 291 -20.70 -15.37 -5.37
N GLY A 292 -20.76 -14.42 -6.31
CA GLY A 292 -20.28 -14.56 -7.68
C GLY A 292 -21.26 -15.24 -8.64
N SER A 293 -22.51 -15.43 -8.25
CA SER A 293 -23.58 -15.83 -9.18
C SER A 293 -23.89 -14.67 -10.13
N LEU A 294 -23.97 -14.93 -11.44
CA LEU A 294 -24.38 -13.94 -12.42
C LEU A 294 -25.91 -13.93 -12.53
N PHE A 295 -26.50 -12.74 -12.50
CA PHE A 295 -27.92 -12.52 -12.74
C PHE A 295 -28.10 -11.77 -14.07
N ILE A 296 -29.14 -12.14 -14.81
CA ILE A 296 -29.48 -11.56 -16.12
C ILE A 296 -30.98 -11.26 -16.15
N ALA A 297 -31.36 -10.03 -16.50
CA ALA A 297 -32.75 -9.67 -16.78
C ALA A 297 -33.12 -10.14 -18.21
N ASP A 298 -33.88 -11.23 -18.32
CA ASP A 298 -34.36 -11.75 -19.61
C ASP A 298 -35.67 -11.02 -19.97
N THR A 299 -35.52 -9.79 -20.46
CA THR A 299 -36.63 -8.86 -20.75
C THR A 299 -37.64 -9.47 -21.73
N ALA A 300 -37.17 -10.14 -22.78
CA ALA A 300 -38.04 -10.76 -23.78
C ALA A 300 -38.84 -11.97 -23.25
N LYS A 301 -38.44 -12.55 -22.11
CA LYS A 301 -39.17 -13.61 -21.40
C LYS A 301 -39.64 -13.18 -20.01
N ASN A 302 -39.76 -11.88 -19.71
CA ASN A 302 -40.35 -11.37 -18.47
C ASN A 302 -39.85 -12.07 -17.18
N ARG A 303 -38.55 -12.33 -17.07
CA ARG A 303 -37.96 -13.08 -15.97
C ARG A 303 -36.54 -12.66 -15.64
N VAL A 304 -36.04 -13.05 -14.47
CA VAL A 304 -34.62 -12.94 -14.10
C VAL A 304 -34.03 -14.33 -13.98
N LEU A 305 -32.91 -14.55 -14.66
CA LEU A 305 -32.14 -15.80 -14.60
C LEU A 305 -30.95 -15.62 -13.66
N ARG A 306 -30.69 -16.63 -12.83
CA ARG A 306 -29.47 -16.79 -12.03
C ARG A 306 -28.64 -17.93 -12.61
N PHE A 307 -27.38 -17.64 -12.90
CA PHE A 307 -26.35 -18.61 -13.24
C PHE A 307 -25.45 -18.78 -12.02
N ALA A 308 -25.47 -19.99 -11.45
CA ALA A 308 -24.64 -20.31 -10.31
C ALA A 308 -23.20 -20.52 -10.78
N ILE A 309 -22.25 -20.04 -9.97
CA ILE A 309 -20.83 -20.29 -10.19
C ILE A 309 -20.39 -21.47 -9.34
N SER A 310 -19.59 -22.37 -9.91
CA SER A 310 -18.99 -23.50 -9.19
C SER A 310 -17.48 -23.49 -9.39
N CYS A 311 -16.74 -23.52 -8.28
CA CYS A 311 -15.28 -23.67 -8.30
C CYS A 311 -14.95 -25.14 -8.02
N PRO A 312 -14.42 -25.90 -8.99
CA PRO A 312 -14.12 -27.31 -8.80
C PRO A 312 -13.12 -27.51 -7.66
N LYS A 313 -13.58 -28.07 -6.53
CA LYS A 313 -12.71 -28.51 -5.45
C LYS A 313 -12.18 -29.90 -5.77
N ASN A 314 -10.86 -30.06 -5.83
CA ASN A 314 -10.27 -31.40 -5.80
C ASN A 314 -10.68 -32.11 -4.49
N ILE A 315 -11.15 -33.34 -4.62
CA ILE A 315 -11.81 -34.07 -3.55
C ILE A 315 -10.79 -34.72 -2.60
N SER A 316 -10.65 -34.15 -1.41
CA SER A 316 -10.15 -34.80 -0.19
C SER A 316 -10.74 -34.06 1.02
N THR A 317 -11.94 -34.42 1.46
CA THR A 317 -12.67 -33.66 2.51
C THR A 317 -12.65 -34.34 3.87
N THR A 318 -11.69 -33.95 4.71
CA THR A 318 -11.89 -33.82 6.15
C THR A 318 -11.87 -32.34 6.50
N THR A 319 -12.75 -31.91 7.39
CA THR A 319 -13.09 -30.50 7.63
C THR A 319 -11.92 -29.68 8.18
N VAL A 320 -11.46 -28.69 7.41
CA VAL A 320 -10.58 -27.61 7.88
C VAL A 320 -11.15 -26.27 7.41
N SER A 321 -11.33 -25.35 8.34
CA SER A 321 -11.77 -23.98 8.09
C SER A 321 -10.70 -23.15 7.38
N SER A 322 -11.13 -22.21 6.53
CA SER A 322 -10.42 -20.97 6.18
C SER A 322 -8.90 -21.07 5.95
N VAL A 323 -8.48 -21.35 4.72
CA VAL A 323 -7.08 -21.15 4.30
C VAL A 323 -6.91 -19.76 3.70
N VAL A 324 -6.10 -18.94 4.37
CA VAL A 324 -5.67 -17.60 3.95
C VAL A 324 -4.72 -17.70 2.76
N THR A 325 -5.01 -16.98 1.67
CA THR A 325 -4.07 -16.79 0.55
C THR A 325 -3.32 -15.47 0.67
N THR A 326 -2.00 -15.55 0.73
CA THR A 326 -1.08 -14.46 1.04
C THR A 326 -0.74 -13.57 -0.16
N THR A 327 -1.63 -12.65 -0.52
CA THR A 327 -1.19 -11.28 -0.83
C THR A 327 -1.26 -10.54 0.49
N MET A 328 -0.13 -10.23 1.16
CA MET A 328 -0.17 -9.67 2.52
C MET A 328 -1.14 -8.48 2.62
N PRO A 329 -2.32 -8.64 3.24
CA PRO A 329 -3.04 -7.50 3.76
C PRO A 329 -2.23 -7.08 4.98
N ILE A 330 -2.01 -5.78 5.18
CA ILE A 330 -1.70 -5.35 6.54
C ILE A 330 -3.01 -5.52 7.32
N SER A 331 -3.14 -6.64 8.02
CA SER A 331 -4.25 -6.85 8.93
C SER A 331 -4.18 -5.77 10.00
N ASN A 332 -5.16 -4.86 10.02
CA ASN A 332 -5.24 -3.73 10.97
C ASN A 332 -5.28 -4.15 12.46
N SER A 333 -5.25 -5.44 12.76
CA SER A 333 -5.18 -6.00 14.11
C SER A 333 -3.81 -5.89 14.78
N ASN A 334 -2.71 -5.76 14.04
CA ASN A 334 -1.33 -5.82 14.60
C ASN A 334 -0.42 -4.62 14.26
N CYS A 335 -0.95 -3.47 13.81
CA CYS A 335 -0.13 -2.25 13.77
C CYS A 335 -0.10 -1.59 15.15
N PRO A 336 1.09 -1.40 15.78
CA PRO A 336 1.21 -0.79 17.10
C PRO A 336 0.95 0.73 17.07
N MET A 337 1.13 1.36 15.91
CA MET A 337 0.91 2.79 15.64
C MET A 337 0.41 2.95 14.20
N THR A 338 -0.24 4.07 13.90
CA THR A 338 -0.69 4.36 12.54
C THR A 338 0.51 4.65 11.64
N VAL A 339 0.50 4.14 10.41
CA VAL A 339 1.58 4.31 9.42
C VAL A 339 0.97 4.88 8.16
N TRP A 340 1.58 5.93 7.61
CA TRP A 340 1.17 6.58 6.37
C TRP A 340 2.11 6.19 5.22
N ALA A 341 1.64 6.34 3.98
CA ALA A 341 2.46 6.13 2.80
C ALA A 341 3.55 7.22 2.70
N SER A 342 4.77 6.82 2.31
CA SER A 342 5.89 7.73 2.10
C SER A 342 5.73 8.66 0.89
N ASN A 343 4.79 8.33 -0.01
CA ASN A 343 4.40 9.16 -1.16
C ASN A 343 2.93 9.56 -1.01
N ALA A 344 2.64 10.84 -1.14
CA ALA A 344 1.27 11.33 -1.26
C ALA A 344 0.69 11.18 -2.67
N THR A 345 -0.62 11.30 -2.76
CA THR A 345 -1.34 11.58 -4.01
C THR A 345 -1.76 13.05 -4.06
N THR A 346 -1.50 13.73 -5.18
CA THR A 346 -2.01 15.10 -5.39
C THR A 346 -3.52 15.05 -5.61
N ILE A 347 -4.27 15.69 -4.71
CA ILE A 347 -5.73 15.83 -4.79
C ILE A 347 -6.08 16.93 -5.79
N ALA A 348 -5.42 18.08 -5.68
CA ALA A 348 -5.71 19.28 -6.44
C ALA A 348 -4.45 20.16 -6.60
N GLY A 349 -4.46 21.03 -7.61
CA GLY A 349 -3.33 21.92 -7.93
C GLY A 349 -2.17 21.20 -8.63
N SER A 350 -1.02 21.87 -8.77
CA SER A 350 0.18 21.31 -9.40
C SER A 350 1.43 22.13 -9.08
N PRO A 351 2.62 21.50 -8.89
CA PRO A 351 3.88 22.22 -8.77
C PRO A 351 4.14 23.13 -9.98
N MET A 352 4.56 24.37 -9.71
CA MET A 352 4.88 25.34 -10.77
C MET A 352 5.96 24.80 -11.71
N GLY A 353 5.70 24.84 -13.02
CA GLY A 353 6.68 24.52 -14.07
C GLY A 353 6.62 23.11 -14.65
N VAL A 354 5.72 22.22 -14.20
CA VAL A 354 5.58 20.87 -14.78
C VAL A 354 4.67 20.90 -16.01
N ALA A 355 5.25 20.85 -17.21
CA ALA A 355 4.51 20.76 -18.47
C ALA A 355 3.73 19.45 -18.58
N GLY A 356 2.42 19.52 -18.81
CA GLY A 356 1.52 18.37 -18.94
C GLY A 356 0.19 18.53 -18.19
N PHE A 357 0.13 19.41 -17.19
CA PHE A 357 -1.11 19.75 -16.49
C PHE A 357 -1.80 20.94 -17.17
N THR A 358 -2.96 20.68 -17.79
CA THR A 358 -3.83 21.74 -18.33
C THR A 358 -4.57 22.45 -17.20
N SER A 359 -3.93 23.47 -16.63
CA SER A 359 -4.52 24.48 -15.73
C SER A 359 -5.43 23.95 -14.62
N THR A 360 -4.87 23.22 -13.64
CA THR A 360 -5.54 22.89 -12.37
C THR A 360 -5.61 24.10 -11.43
N LEU A 361 -6.28 25.16 -11.89
CA LEU A 361 -6.82 26.37 -11.26
C LEU A 361 -6.17 26.96 -9.97
N LEU A 362 -5.88 26.19 -8.91
CA LEU A 362 -5.32 26.67 -7.64
C LEU A 362 -3.98 27.39 -7.86
N SER A 363 -3.77 28.50 -7.16
CA SER A 363 -2.58 29.35 -7.38
C SER A 363 -2.05 30.10 -6.15
N ASN A 364 -2.77 30.13 -5.03
CA ASN A 364 -2.24 30.56 -3.73
C ASN A 364 -3.13 29.97 -2.61
N ILE A 365 -2.85 28.75 -2.18
CA ILE A 365 -3.68 28.03 -1.21
C ILE A 365 -3.24 28.38 0.20
N VAL A 366 -4.07 29.06 1.00
CA VAL A 366 -3.69 29.48 2.36
C VAL A 366 -4.10 28.48 3.44
N ASP A 367 -5.29 27.90 3.36
CA ASP A 367 -5.79 26.95 4.37
C ASP A 367 -6.71 25.89 3.78
N VAL A 368 -6.85 24.76 4.48
CA VAL A 368 -7.81 23.68 4.15
C VAL A 368 -8.64 23.27 5.37
N MET A 369 -9.87 22.86 5.10
CA MET A 369 -10.71 22.15 6.07
C MET A 369 -11.26 20.87 5.44
N VAL A 370 -11.37 19.80 6.22
CA VAL A 370 -11.99 18.54 5.81
C VAL A 370 -13.27 18.36 6.62
N ASP A 371 -14.41 18.15 5.96
CA ASP A 371 -15.67 17.86 6.65
C ASP A 371 -15.86 16.37 6.94
N LYS A 372 -16.91 16.05 7.71
CA LYS A 372 -17.27 14.67 8.09
C LYS A 372 -17.59 13.73 6.91
N ASN A 373 -17.71 14.25 5.69
CA ASN A 373 -17.95 13.50 4.45
C ASN A 373 -16.68 13.49 3.56
N ASP A 374 -15.51 13.78 4.13
CA ASP A 374 -14.22 13.90 3.45
C ASP A 374 -14.16 14.94 2.32
N SER A 375 -15.08 15.92 2.33
CA SER A 375 -15.03 17.03 1.39
C SER A 375 -14.01 18.06 1.86
N ILE A 376 -13.11 18.45 0.96
CA ILE A 376 -11.97 19.30 1.24
C ILE A 376 -12.29 20.72 0.77
N TYR A 377 -12.38 21.65 1.71
CA TYR A 377 -12.63 23.06 1.47
C TYR A 377 -11.30 23.79 1.46
N VAL A 378 -11.14 24.69 0.50
CA VAL A 378 -9.86 25.25 0.10
C VAL A 378 -10.00 26.76 -0.07
N LEU A 379 -9.14 27.52 0.61
CA LEU A 379 -9.10 28.97 0.54
C LEU A 379 -7.97 29.39 -0.43
N ASP A 380 -8.32 29.87 -1.63
CA ASP A 380 -7.39 30.12 -2.75
C ASP A 380 -7.36 31.60 -3.17
N TYR A 381 -6.22 32.25 -2.89
CA TYR A 381 -5.87 33.65 -3.16
C TYR A 381 -5.24 33.88 -4.54
N GLY A 382 -5.60 33.04 -5.50
CA GLY A 382 -5.30 33.29 -6.89
C GLY A 382 -5.93 34.57 -7.43
N THR A 383 -5.90 34.72 -8.75
CA THR A 383 -6.45 35.87 -9.50
C THR A 383 -7.94 36.17 -9.23
N TYR A 384 -8.67 35.29 -8.53
CA TYR A 384 -10.12 35.32 -8.36
C TYR A 384 -10.64 35.08 -6.92
N TYR A 385 -9.82 35.19 -5.87
CA TYR A 385 -10.24 35.22 -4.44
C TYR A 385 -11.44 34.34 -4.07
N ARG A 386 -11.22 33.02 -4.10
CA ARG A 386 -12.31 32.04 -4.08
C ARG A 386 -12.14 30.99 -3.00
N MET A 387 -13.26 30.54 -2.47
CA MET A 387 -13.32 29.27 -1.77
C MET A 387 -13.79 28.19 -2.73
N GLN A 388 -13.12 27.04 -2.70
CA GLN A 388 -13.47 25.86 -3.48
C GLN A 388 -13.73 24.67 -2.56
N ILE A 389 -14.68 23.82 -2.95
CA ILE A 389 -14.90 22.50 -2.35
C ILE A 389 -14.49 21.41 -3.34
N PHE A 390 -13.65 20.49 -2.89
CA PHE A 390 -13.23 19.29 -3.59
C PHE A 390 -13.89 18.10 -2.89
N TYR A 391 -14.88 17.49 -3.55
CA TYR A 391 -15.53 16.29 -3.05
C TYR A 391 -14.60 15.06 -3.14
N PRO A 392 -14.79 14.02 -2.31
CA PRO A 392 -13.99 12.80 -2.35
C PRO A 392 -13.84 12.23 -3.76
N GLY A 393 -12.58 11.97 -4.17
CA GLY A 393 -12.27 11.45 -5.49
C GLY A 393 -12.49 12.41 -6.67
N SER A 394 -12.70 13.72 -6.42
CA SER A 394 -12.70 14.77 -7.46
C SER A 394 -11.40 15.58 -7.43
N GLN A 395 -10.75 15.74 -8.59
CA GLN A 395 -9.66 16.71 -8.78
C GLN A 395 -10.17 18.09 -9.25
N LEU A 396 -11.48 18.21 -9.52
CA LEU A 396 -12.13 19.46 -9.90
C LEU A 396 -12.82 20.06 -8.67
N GLY A 397 -12.38 21.26 -8.27
CA GLY A 397 -12.96 22.03 -7.18
C GLY A 397 -14.13 22.89 -7.66
N ARG A 398 -15.28 22.80 -6.98
CA ARG A 398 -16.42 23.69 -7.18
C ARG A 398 -16.20 24.98 -6.41
N THR A 399 -16.16 26.12 -7.07
CA THR A 399 -16.21 27.42 -6.39
C THR A 399 -17.56 27.55 -5.66
N ILE A 400 -17.50 27.80 -4.35
CA ILE A 400 -18.68 27.93 -3.47
C ILE A 400 -18.93 29.38 -3.07
N ILE A 401 -17.86 30.17 -2.94
CA ILE A 401 -17.92 31.62 -2.76
C ILE A 401 -16.88 32.22 -3.71
N ASN A 402 -17.34 33.16 -4.55
CA ASN A 402 -16.52 33.99 -5.41
C ASN A 402 -16.57 35.41 -4.85
N ALA A 403 -15.62 35.75 -3.99
CA ALA A 403 -15.61 37.02 -3.27
C ALA A 403 -14.75 38.04 -4.04
N THR A 404 -15.17 39.30 -4.01
CA THR A 404 -14.29 40.39 -4.48
C THR A 404 -13.41 40.87 -3.32
N VAL A 405 -12.25 41.45 -3.64
CA VAL A 405 -11.36 42.00 -2.61
C VAL A 405 -11.99 43.25 -2.00
N GLY A 406 -12.04 43.31 -0.67
CA GLY A 406 -12.51 44.47 0.06
C GLY A 406 -12.97 44.15 1.48
N SER A 407 -13.61 45.14 2.13
CA SER A 407 -14.07 45.04 3.52
C SER A 407 -15.58 44.81 3.65
N GLY A 408 -16.32 44.72 2.53
CA GLY A 408 -17.73 44.35 2.53
C GLY A 408 -18.02 42.98 3.14
N LEU A 409 -19.29 42.68 3.42
CA LEU A 409 -19.69 41.37 3.95
C LEU A 409 -19.76 40.27 2.88
N ASN A 410 -19.79 40.67 1.61
CA ASN A 410 -19.64 39.81 0.43
C ASN A 410 -18.19 39.78 -0.11
N GLN A 411 -17.22 40.18 0.72
CA GLN A 411 -15.82 40.42 0.35
C GLN A 411 -14.86 39.90 1.42
N PHE A 412 -13.63 39.59 1.01
CA PHE A 412 -12.52 39.34 1.92
C PHE A 412 -11.41 40.34 1.68
N SER A 413 -10.69 40.71 2.73
CA SER A 413 -9.45 41.47 2.55
C SER A 413 -8.35 40.59 1.92
N TYR A 414 -7.23 41.21 1.56
CA TYR A 414 -6.03 40.52 1.05
C TYR A 414 -5.42 39.46 2.01
N GLN A 415 -5.97 39.26 3.22
CA GLN A 415 -5.45 38.37 4.24
C GLN A 415 -6.60 37.68 5.02
N ALA A 416 -7.42 36.82 4.41
CA ALA A 416 -8.16 35.82 5.20
C ALA A 416 -7.30 34.57 5.36
N THR A 417 -7.09 34.17 6.61
CA THR A 417 -5.97 33.34 7.05
C THR A 417 -6.35 31.90 7.34
N ALA A 418 -7.64 31.62 7.59
CA ALA A 418 -8.13 30.28 7.88
C ALA A 418 -9.63 30.10 7.58
N ILE A 419 -10.06 28.84 7.42
CA ILE A 419 -11.43 28.37 7.22
C ILE A 419 -11.79 27.24 8.20
N ASN A 420 -13.02 27.24 8.71
CA ASN A 420 -13.55 26.19 9.59
C ASN A 420 -15.04 25.96 9.28
N ILE A 421 -15.60 24.78 9.56
CA ILE A 421 -16.96 24.39 9.14
C ILE A 421 -17.67 23.65 10.27
N ASP A 422 -18.90 24.06 10.58
CA ASP A 422 -19.72 23.38 11.60
C ASP A 422 -20.50 22.18 11.05
N VAL A 423 -21.06 21.38 11.96
CA VAL A 423 -21.78 20.12 11.64
C VAL A 423 -22.98 20.29 10.70
N ASN A 424 -23.47 21.53 10.54
CA ASN A 424 -24.59 21.92 9.67
C ASN A 424 -24.12 22.46 8.32
N GLY A 425 -22.80 22.47 8.05
CA GLY A 425 -22.21 22.98 6.81
C GLY A 425 -22.09 24.50 6.75
N ASN A 426 -22.25 25.23 7.86
CA ASN A 426 -21.94 26.67 7.85
C ASN A 426 -20.43 26.85 7.85
N MET A 427 -19.94 27.72 6.98
CA MET A 427 -18.53 28.03 6.84
C MET A 427 -18.18 29.27 7.67
N TYR A 428 -17.06 29.22 8.34
CA TYR A 428 -16.49 30.32 9.09
C TYR A 428 -15.16 30.67 8.42
N VAL A 429 -14.92 31.95 8.17
CA VAL A 429 -13.70 32.45 7.55
C VAL A 429 -13.11 33.53 8.43
N LEU A 430 -11.86 33.33 8.84
CA LEU A 430 -11.08 34.33 9.56
C LEU A 430 -10.44 35.28 8.56
N ASP A 431 -11.00 36.49 8.44
CA ASP A 431 -10.45 37.60 7.69
C ASP A 431 -9.49 38.38 8.59
N GLY A 432 -8.23 37.93 8.65
CA GLY A 432 -7.17 38.52 9.49
C GLY A 432 -6.86 39.97 9.13
N GLY A 433 -6.86 40.30 7.84
CA GLY A 433 -6.63 41.66 7.33
C GLY A 433 -7.75 42.64 7.72
N ALA A 434 -9.01 42.21 7.70
CA ALA A 434 -10.14 42.96 8.28
C ALA A 434 -10.34 42.71 9.79
N SER A 435 -9.55 41.79 10.38
CA SER A 435 -9.54 41.40 11.79
C SER A 435 -10.91 40.99 12.34
N ARG A 436 -11.57 40.05 11.63
CA ARG A 436 -12.93 39.55 11.90
C ARG A 436 -13.09 38.07 11.51
N VAL A 437 -14.03 37.36 12.13
CA VAL A 437 -14.53 36.07 11.64
C VAL A 437 -15.93 36.29 11.06
N THR A 438 -16.17 35.79 9.86
CA THR A 438 -17.47 35.81 9.19
C THR A 438 -18.05 34.41 9.07
N LYS A 439 -19.33 34.24 9.41
CA LYS A 439 -20.11 33.02 9.23
C LYS A 439 -20.95 33.12 7.95
N TRP A 440 -20.91 32.07 7.13
CA TRP A 440 -21.60 31.94 5.86
C TRP A 440 -22.47 30.67 5.90
N VAL A 441 -23.77 30.85 5.77
CA VAL A 441 -24.74 29.74 5.62
C VAL A 441 -24.67 29.24 4.16
N PRO A 442 -24.82 27.93 3.88
CA PRO A 442 -24.88 27.44 2.51
C PRO A 442 -25.86 28.24 1.62
N GLY A 443 -25.36 28.76 0.49
CA GLY A 443 -26.13 29.60 -0.43
C GLY A 443 -26.19 31.10 -0.09
N ALA A 444 -25.59 31.56 1.02
CA ALA A 444 -25.56 32.98 1.37
C ALA A 444 -24.65 33.80 0.43
N SER A 445 -25.12 34.97 -0.02
CA SER A 445 -24.36 35.91 -0.84
C SER A 445 -23.42 36.85 -0.04
N ALA A 446 -23.54 36.85 1.28
CA ALA A 446 -22.72 37.64 2.20
C ALA A 446 -22.62 36.93 3.56
N GLY A 447 -21.49 37.09 4.24
CA GLY A 447 -21.24 36.56 5.58
C GLY A 447 -21.72 37.49 6.70
N ILE A 448 -21.93 36.92 7.89
CA ILE A 448 -22.29 37.64 9.11
C ILE A 448 -21.08 37.67 10.05
N VAL A 449 -20.68 38.85 10.53
CA VAL A 449 -19.57 38.96 11.51
C VAL A 449 -19.99 38.35 12.84
N VAL A 450 -19.30 37.28 13.24
CA VAL A 450 -19.54 36.52 14.49
C VAL A 450 -18.46 36.75 15.55
N ALA A 451 -17.25 37.13 15.15
CA ALA A 451 -16.18 37.59 16.05
C ALA A 451 -15.35 38.70 15.42
N GLY A 452 -14.69 39.53 16.23
CA GLY A 452 -13.89 40.67 15.76
C GLY A 452 -14.71 41.76 15.05
N GLY A 453 -14.10 42.44 14.07
CA GLY A 453 -14.74 43.49 13.28
C GLY A 453 -14.79 44.88 13.92
N ASN A 454 -14.32 45.04 15.16
CA ASN A 454 -14.25 46.32 15.88
C ASN A 454 -12.97 47.14 15.57
N GLY A 455 -12.31 46.85 14.44
CA GLY A 455 -11.03 47.42 14.04
C GLY A 455 -9.81 46.86 14.79
N LYS A 456 -8.62 46.99 14.18
CA LYS A 456 -7.36 46.48 14.73
C LYS A 456 -7.04 47.10 16.10
N GLY A 457 -6.61 46.31 17.08
CA GLY A 457 -6.29 46.81 18.43
C GLY A 457 -6.05 45.73 19.48
N GLN A 458 -5.74 46.15 20.71
CA GLN A 458 -5.31 45.28 21.82
C GLN A 458 -6.40 44.99 22.88
N THR A 459 -7.55 45.65 22.86
CA THR A 459 -8.66 45.31 23.78
C THR A 459 -9.21 43.92 23.45
N LEU A 460 -9.84 43.21 24.39
CA LEU A 460 -10.29 41.81 24.15
C LEU A 460 -11.30 41.67 23.00
N ASN A 461 -12.11 42.70 22.76
CA ASN A 461 -13.06 42.76 21.64
C ASN A 461 -12.43 43.22 20.30
N ARG A 462 -11.11 43.37 20.21
CA ARG A 462 -10.36 43.76 19.00
C ARG A 462 -9.27 42.73 18.74
N LEU A 463 -9.06 42.40 17.48
CA LEU A 463 -8.04 41.46 17.01
C LEU A 463 -6.99 42.24 16.23
N TYR A 464 -5.76 41.72 16.14
CA TYR A 464 -4.70 42.29 15.32
C TYR A 464 -3.93 41.18 14.59
N SER A 465 -4.15 41.09 13.28
CA SER A 465 -3.55 40.07 12.40
C SER A 465 -3.74 38.62 12.91
N PRO A 466 -4.97 38.21 13.28
CA PRO A 466 -5.21 36.85 13.75
C PRO A 466 -5.01 35.83 12.62
N TRP A 467 -4.43 34.66 12.95
CA TRP A 467 -4.04 33.67 11.95
C TRP A 467 -4.83 32.36 11.99
N GLY A 468 -4.81 31.63 13.10
CA GLY A 468 -5.59 30.41 13.28
C GLY A 468 -6.83 30.61 14.14
N PHE A 469 -7.85 29.78 13.94
CA PHE A 469 -9.02 29.73 14.79
C PHE A 469 -9.70 28.36 14.82
N PHE A 470 -10.43 28.10 15.89
CA PHE A 470 -11.21 26.88 16.10
C PHE A 470 -12.66 27.24 16.46
N VAL A 471 -13.61 26.56 15.82
CA VAL A 471 -15.06 26.69 16.12
C VAL A 471 -15.50 25.48 16.92
N GLU A 472 -16.00 25.72 18.13
CA GLU A 472 -16.43 24.69 19.07
C GLU A 472 -17.77 24.08 18.61
N PRO A 473 -17.83 22.77 18.21
CA PRO A 473 -18.95 22.25 17.43
C PRO A 473 -20.34 22.34 18.07
N ASN A 474 -20.41 22.22 19.41
CA ASN A 474 -21.67 22.16 20.15
C ASN A 474 -22.19 23.54 20.60
N THR A 475 -21.30 24.52 20.78
CA THR A 475 -21.60 25.84 21.37
C THR A 475 -21.45 26.98 20.38
N SER A 476 -20.83 26.74 19.21
CA SER A 476 -20.41 27.76 18.24
C SER A 476 -19.45 28.82 18.81
N TYR A 477 -18.79 28.56 19.95
CA TYR A 477 -17.77 29.44 20.48
C TYR A 477 -16.53 29.45 19.60
N ILE A 478 -15.90 30.62 19.44
CA ILE A 478 -14.83 30.83 18.47
C ILE A 478 -13.53 31.17 19.21
N TRP A 479 -12.55 30.28 19.15
CA TRP A 479 -11.22 30.44 19.75
C TRP A 479 -10.27 30.96 18.66
N ILE A 480 -9.58 32.07 18.89
CA ILE A 480 -8.78 32.77 17.87
C ILE A 480 -7.36 33.02 18.39
N ALA A 481 -6.35 32.67 17.59
CA ALA A 481 -4.97 33.11 17.80
C ALA A 481 -4.83 34.54 17.29
N ASP A 482 -4.65 35.47 18.22
CA ASP A 482 -4.57 36.90 17.99
C ASP A 482 -3.09 37.29 17.89
N SER A 483 -2.47 36.92 16.76
CA SER A 483 -1.02 36.69 16.63
C SER A 483 -0.15 37.89 17.00
N ASN A 484 -0.42 39.11 16.49
CA ASN A 484 0.35 40.31 16.89
C ASN A 484 0.08 40.73 18.34
N ASN A 485 -1.05 40.32 18.93
CA ASN A 485 -1.37 40.55 20.33
C ASN A 485 -0.88 39.39 21.24
N ASN A 486 -0.13 38.41 20.72
CA ASN A 486 0.54 37.34 21.47
C ASN A 486 -0.37 36.61 22.49
N ARG A 487 -1.61 36.30 22.07
CA ARG A 487 -2.65 35.72 22.95
C ARG A 487 -3.65 34.86 22.18
N ILE A 488 -4.35 34.00 22.90
CA ILE A 488 -5.53 33.29 22.42
C ILE A 488 -6.77 33.87 23.11
N VAL A 489 -7.79 34.22 22.34
CA VAL A 489 -9.07 34.76 22.84
C VAL A 489 -10.24 33.85 22.44
N LYS A 490 -11.15 33.59 23.37
CA LYS A 490 -12.41 32.86 23.12
C LYS A 490 -13.57 33.84 23.05
N TRP A 491 -14.27 33.84 21.93
CA TRP A 491 -15.48 34.60 21.70
C TRP A 491 -16.70 33.73 22.03
N ILE A 492 -17.45 34.16 23.03
CA ILE A 492 -18.72 33.54 23.46
C ILE A 492 -19.86 33.99 22.52
N ASN A 493 -19.77 35.24 22.06
CA ASN A 493 -20.65 35.88 21.09
C ASN A 493 -19.94 37.12 20.50
N LYS A 494 -20.56 37.80 19.53
CA LYS A 494 -19.99 39.00 18.85
C LYS A 494 -19.65 40.19 19.77
N SER A 495 -20.16 40.24 21.00
CA SER A 495 -19.86 41.29 21.99
C SER A 495 -18.92 40.85 23.12
N THR A 496 -18.76 39.55 23.35
CA THR A 496 -18.08 39.02 24.54
C THR A 496 -16.93 38.11 24.15
N ALA A 497 -15.70 38.60 24.38
CA ALA A 497 -14.46 37.88 24.21
C ALA A 497 -13.71 37.80 25.55
N ILE A 498 -13.16 36.63 25.87
CA ILE A 498 -12.36 36.38 27.06
C ILE A 498 -10.95 35.91 26.69
N LEU A 499 -9.97 36.27 27.53
CA LEU A 499 -8.61 35.76 27.42
C LEU A 499 -8.57 34.31 27.92
N VAL A 500 -7.97 33.40 27.16
CA VAL A 500 -7.91 31.97 27.53
C VAL A 500 -6.50 31.40 27.57
N ALA A 501 -5.54 31.99 26.86
CA ALA A 501 -4.11 31.68 27.00
C ALA A 501 -3.25 32.87 26.53
N GLY A 502 -2.04 32.96 27.08
CA GLY A 502 -1.12 34.08 26.86
C GLY A 502 -1.55 35.34 27.61
N ASN A 503 -0.57 36.12 28.09
CA ASN A 503 -0.81 37.37 28.83
C ASN A 503 -0.82 38.63 27.94
N GLY A 504 -0.66 38.47 26.62
CA GLY A 504 -0.63 39.56 25.64
C GLY A 504 0.76 40.18 25.40
N ALA A 505 1.77 39.80 26.16
CA ALA A 505 3.16 40.20 25.94
C ALA A 505 3.90 39.18 25.06
N SER A 506 4.67 39.66 24.10
CA SER A 506 5.61 38.82 23.35
C SER A 506 6.74 38.35 24.26
N GLY A 507 7.03 37.05 24.26
CA GLY A 507 8.13 36.46 25.01
C GLY A 507 8.07 34.94 25.09
N SER A 508 9.03 34.33 25.80
CA SER A 508 9.22 32.89 25.89
C SER A 508 8.85 32.27 27.24
N GLN A 509 8.33 33.06 28.19
CA GLN A 509 7.83 32.54 29.47
C GLN A 509 6.62 31.59 29.27
N ALA A 510 6.28 30.82 30.30
CA ALA A 510 5.17 29.85 30.23
C ALA A 510 3.79 30.50 30.05
N ASN A 511 3.62 31.77 30.43
CA ASN A 511 2.41 32.55 30.22
C ASN A 511 2.49 33.52 29.02
N GLN A 512 3.56 33.44 28.22
CA GLN A 512 3.80 34.27 27.04
C GLN A 512 3.80 33.43 25.77
N PHE A 513 3.46 34.07 24.66
CA PHE A 513 3.64 33.55 23.32
C PHE A 513 4.52 34.53 22.54
N ASN A 514 5.08 34.08 21.42
CA ASN A 514 5.70 34.93 20.42
C ASN A 514 5.12 34.58 19.06
N TYR A 515 4.17 35.40 18.62
CA TYR A 515 3.42 35.25 17.37
C TYR A 515 2.72 33.87 17.25
N PRO A 516 1.73 33.55 18.10
CA PRO A 516 1.01 32.29 18.01
C PRO A 516 0.11 32.28 16.76
N GLU A 517 0.17 31.22 15.96
CA GLU A 517 -0.58 31.12 14.69
C GLU A 517 -1.63 30.00 14.76
N GLY A 518 -1.22 28.74 14.76
CA GLY A 518 -2.13 27.59 14.85
C GLY A 518 -2.61 27.30 16.27
N LEU A 519 -3.85 26.80 16.38
CA LEU A 519 -4.40 26.32 17.64
C LEU A 519 -5.37 25.14 17.42
N PHE A 520 -5.41 24.23 18.39
CA PHE A 520 -6.37 23.12 18.45
C PHE A 520 -6.98 23.04 19.86
N VAL A 521 -8.27 22.75 19.97
CA VAL A 521 -8.97 22.60 21.25
C VAL A 521 -9.54 21.19 21.35
N ASP A 522 -9.03 20.40 22.29
CA ASP A 522 -9.60 19.09 22.62
C ASP A 522 -10.87 19.30 23.47
N THR A 523 -12.01 19.34 22.78
CA THR A 523 -13.34 19.44 23.40
C THR A 523 -13.76 18.18 24.15
N SER A 524 -13.05 17.05 23.98
CA SER A 524 -13.28 15.82 24.77
C SER A 524 -12.58 15.86 26.13
N ASP A 525 -11.53 16.68 26.28
CA ASP A 525 -10.68 16.77 27.47
C ASP A 525 -10.77 18.16 28.13
N SER A 526 -11.96 18.47 28.65
CA SER A 526 -12.25 19.70 29.40
C SER A 526 -11.92 21.01 28.66
N ASN A 527 -11.93 21.01 27.32
CA ASN A 527 -11.46 22.10 26.45
C ASN A 527 -9.97 22.44 26.65
N THR A 528 -9.11 21.41 26.69
CA THR A 528 -7.66 21.57 26.70
C THR A 528 -7.19 22.20 25.38
N LEU A 529 -6.43 23.29 25.48
CA LEU A 529 -5.96 24.08 24.35
C LEU A 529 -4.50 23.72 24.02
N TYR A 530 -4.20 23.59 22.74
CA TYR A 530 -2.87 23.38 22.19
C TYR A 530 -2.56 24.53 21.21
N VAL A 531 -1.39 25.14 21.33
CA VAL A 531 -1.01 26.35 20.58
C VAL A 531 0.35 26.18 19.93
N ALA A 532 0.44 26.46 18.63
CA ALA A 532 1.70 26.69 17.94
C ALA A 532 2.23 28.08 18.33
N ASP A 533 3.32 28.08 19.09
CA ASP A 533 4.01 29.28 19.57
C ASP A 533 5.19 29.55 18.61
N THR A 534 4.85 30.01 17.39
CA THR A 534 5.66 29.86 16.18
C THR A 534 7.10 30.36 16.36
N TYR A 535 7.29 31.63 16.77
CA TYR A 535 8.62 32.22 16.94
C TYR A 535 9.34 31.80 18.22
N ASN A 536 8.68 31.06 19.12
CA ASN A 536 9.34 30.35 20.21
C ASN A 536 9.70 28.90 19.86
N HIS A 537 9.40 28.41 18.65
CA HIS A 537 9.76 27.08 18.15
C HIS A 537 9.20 25.93 19.00
N ARG A 538 7.99 26.11 19.58
CA ARG A 538 7.36 25.12 20.48
C ARG A 538 5.85 24.99 20.26
N ILE A 539 5.29 23.87 20.70
CA ILE A 539 3.86 23.72 20.99
C ILE A 539 3.64 23.82 22.49
N GLN A 540 2.71 24.68 22.91
CA GLN A 540 2.27 24.76 24.32
C GLN A 540 0.91 24.11 24.52
N LYS A 541 0.78 23.33 25.59
CA LYS A 541 -0.48 22.80 26.12
C LYS A 541 -0.96 23.70 27.26
N TRP A 542 -2.23 24.07 27.24
CA TRP A 542 -2.90 24.88 28.26
C TRP A 542 -4.16 24.15 28.73
N LEU A 543 -4.27 23.91 30.04
CA LEU A 543 -5.52 23.42 30.64
C LEU A 543 -6.51 24.59 30.76
N ASN A 544 -7.81 24.29 30.66
CA ASN A 544 -8.85 25.31 30.77
C ASN A 544 -8.77 26.05 32.12
N GLY A 545 -8.66 27.38 32.07
CA GLY A 545 -8.47 28.25 33.24
C GLY A 545 -7.04 28.32 33.80
N ALA A 546 -6.04 27.68 33.17
CA ALA A 546 -4.66 27.77 33.61
C ALA A 546 -4.05 29.17 33.34
N SER A 547 -3.17 29.63 34.23
CA SER A 547 -2.44 30.90 34.09
C SER A 547 -1.12 30.79 33.33
N ASN A 548 -0.63 29.56 33.12
CA ASN A 548 0.61 29.23 32.43
C ASN A 548 0.39 27.97 31.58
N GLY A 549 1.05 27.90 30.42
CA GLY A 549 1.15 26.71 29.60
C GLY A 549 2.28 25.78 30.02
N THR A 550 2.27 24.57 29.47
CA THR A 550 3.38 23.62 29.51
C THR A 550 3.87 23.35 28.09
N THR A 551 5.18 23.41 27.87
CA THR A 551 5.78 23.02 26.59
C THR A 551 5.55 21.53 26.37
N LEU A 552 4.84 21.18 25.30
CA LEU A 552 4.53 19.79 24.93
C LEU A 552 5.54 19.23 23.93
N ALA A 553 5.91 20.05 22.94
CA ALA A 553 6.77 19.67 21.82
C ALA A 553 7.68 20.83 21.41
N GLY A 554 8.87 20.52 20.90
CA GLY A 554 9.92 21.51 20.66
C GLY A 554 10.46 22.13 21.95
N GLN A 555 11.33 23.13 21.82
CA GLN A 555 11.99 23.78 22.96
C GLN A 555 12.15 25.28 22.70
N SER A 556 11.93 26.09 23.73
CA SER A 556 11.94 27.56 23.60
C SER A 556 13.31 28.06 23.15
N SER A 557 13.31 28.88 22.08
CA SER A 557 14.53 29.46 21.51
C SER A 557 15.57 28.45 20.98
N MET A 558 15.19 27.18 20.79
CA MET A 558 16.03 26.16 20.15
C MET A 558 15.33 25.62 18.89
N SER A 559 15.51 26.36 17.79
CA SER A 559 15.13 25.90 16.46
C SER A 559 16.09 24.82 15.97
N GLY A 560 15.59 23.89 15.16
CA GLY A 560 16.41 22.84 14.58
C GLY A 560 15.60 21.78 13.87
N SER A 561 16.30 20.80 13.28
CA SER A 561 15.72 19.76 12.41
C SER A 561 15.79 18.35 12.99
N ALA A 562 16.28 18.19 14.23
CA ALA A 562 16.12 16.94 14.99
C ALA A 562 14.63 16.68 15.29
N LEU A 563 14.27 15.44 15.64
CA LEU A 563 12.87 15.06 15.88
C LEU A 563 12.31 15.56 17.23
N ASN A 564 13.17 15.97 18.15
CA ASN A 564 12.81 16.68 19.38
C ASN A 564 12.78 18.22 19.22
N GLN A 565 13.07 18.73 18.02
CA GLN A 565 13.14 20.16 17.71
C GLN A 565 12.09 20.50 16.65
N LEU A 566 11.63 21.76 16.67
CA LEU A 566 10.72 22.32 15.68
C LEU A 566 11.35 23.61 15.14
N ASN A 567 10.95 24.03 13.94
CA ASN A 567 11.42 25.23 13.29
C ASN A 567 10.23 26.01 12.72
N TYR A 568 9.73 27.01 13.46
CA TYR A 568 8.49 27.71 13.16
C TYR A 568 7.30 26.74 12.99
N PRO A 569 6.92 25.97 14.03
CA PRO A 569 5.71 25.15 13.96
C PRO A 569 4.50 26.07 13.76
N PHE A 570 3.66 25.77 12.77
CA PHE A 570 2.69 26.74 12.24
C PHE A 570 1.24 26.35 12.54
N THR A 571 0.86 25.11 12.24
CA THR A 571 -0.47 24.55 12.53
C THR A 571 -0.36 23.20 13.24
N LEU A 572 -1.47 22.73 13.80
CA LEU A 572 -1.55 21.44 14.49
C LEU A 572 -2.98 20.88 14.43
N THR A 573 -3.09 19.56 14.32
CA THR A 573 -4.36 18.82 14.45
C THR A 573 -4.17 17.57 15.32
N MET A 574 -5.25 16.97 15.80
CA MET A 574 -5.23 15.80 16.68
C MET A 574 -6.19 14.71 16.17
N ASP A 575 -5.81 13.44 16.33
CA ASP A 575 -6.70 12.30 16.07
C ASP A 575 -7.59 11.96 17.29
N THR A 576 -8.48 10.97 17.13
CA THR A 576 -9.33 10.45 18.21
C THR A 576 -8.58 9.69 19.31
N ASN A 577 -7.30 9.35 19.09
CA ASN A 577 -6.42 8.68 20.04
C ASN A 577 -5.53 9.67 20.83
N LYS A 578 -5.74 10.99 20.64
CA LYS A 578 -4.94 12.09 21.20
C LYS A 578 -3.50 12.19 20.69
N SER A 579 -3.21 11.64 19.51
CA SER A 579 -1.95 11.82 18.80
C SER A 579 -1.94 13.19 18.09
N LEU A 580 -0.90 14.00 18.31
CA LEU A 580 -0.82 15.36 17.77
C LEU A 580 0.04 15.41 16.49
N TYR A 581 -0.49 16.00 15.43
CA TYR A 581 0.20 16.20 14.16
C TYR A 581 0.59 17.66 14.04
N ILE A 582 1.90 17.92 14.07
CA ILE A 582 2.48 19.27 14.06
C ILE A 582 3.03 19.53 12.66
N LEU A 583 2.60 20.62 12.04
CA LEU A 583 3.23 21.12 10.82
C LEU A 583 4.44 21.97 11.21
N ASP A 584 5.62 21.50 10.82
CA ASP A 584 6.92 22.09 11.13
C ASP A 584 7.43 22.84 9.88
N TYR A 585 6.89 24.04 9.69
CA TYR A 585 6.94 24.81 8.43
C TYR A 585 8.37 25.11 7.97
N GLY A 586 9.23 25.59 8.88
CA GLY A 586 10.63 25.90 8.58
C GLY A 586 11.47 24.67 8.24
N ASN A 587 11.01 23.46 8.59
CA ASN A 587 11.62 22.19 8.23
C ASN A 587 10.90 21.47 7.08
N ASN A 588 9.84 22.03 6.48
CA ASN A 588 9.06 21.46 5.37
C ASN A 588 8.51 20.04 5.64
N ARG A 589 8.04 19.79 6.86
CA ARG A 589 7.62 18.44 7.31
C ARG A 589 6.42 18.44 8.26
N ILE A 590 5.83 17.26 8.44
CA ILE A 590 4.81 16.99 9.44
C ILE A 590 5.34 15.95 10.43
N VAL A 591 5.25 16.28 11.71
CA VAL A 591 5.75 15.47 12.83
C VAL A 591 4.59 15.01 13.70
N LEU A 592 4.47 13.71 13.91
CA LEU A 592 3.57 13.13 14.90
C LEU A 592 4.23 13.19 16.27
N TRP A 593 3.52 13.74 17.25
CA TRP A 593 3.95 13.83 18.63
C TRP A 593 2.92 13.12 19.53
N LEU A 594 3.34 12.03 20.16
CA LEU A 594 2.52 11.30 21.12
C LEU A 594 2.59 12.02 22.47
N LEU A 595 1.48 12.06 23.22
CA LEU A 595 1.44 12.72 24.52
C LEU A 595 2.42 12.05 25.50
N GLY A 596 3.32 12.85 26.08
CA GLY A 596 4.37 12.36 26.99
C GLY A 596 5.68 11.95 26.32
N SER A 597 5.77 11.94 24.98
CA SER A 597 7.04 11.73 24.27
C SER A 597 7.94 12.97 24.32
N THR A 598 9.26 12.75 24.33
CA THR A 598 10.30 13.79 24.30
C THR A 598 10.77 14.14 22.88
N SER A 599 10.39 13.32 21.90
CA SER A 599 10.70 13.45 20.47
C SER A 599 9.47 13.04 19.67
N GLY A 600 9.27 13.68 18.51
CA GLY A 600 8.25 13.28 17.55
C GLY A 600 8.74 12.24 16.53
N ILE A 601 7.87 11.90 15.59
CA ILE A 601 8.08 10.93 14.51
C ILE A 601 7.79 11.65 13.19
N LEU A 602 8.71 11.62 12.23
CA LEU A 602 8.47 12.17 10.89
C LEU A 602 7.42 11.31 10.16
N ILE A 603 6.32 11.93 9.74
CA ILE A 603 5.24 11.25 9.01
C ILE A 603 5.20 11.63 7.53
N ALA A 604 5.36 12.92 7.21
CA ALA A 604 5.26 13.41 5.84
C ALA A 604 6.22 14.58 5.58
N GLY A 605 6.63 14.73 4.33
CA GLY A 605 7.68 15.68 3.93
C GLY A 605 9.08 15.23 4.35
N SER A 606 10.03 16.15 4.24
CA SER A 606 11.45 15.92 4.54
C SER A 606 12.07 17.20 5.07
N ASN A 607 13.22 17.10 5.77
CA ASN A 607 14.06 18.26 6.16
C ASN A 607 14.64 19.05 4.96
N THR A 608 14.13 18.83 3.74
CA THR A 608 14.45 19.49 2.48
C THR A 608 13.15 19.76 1.72
N TYR A 609 13.08 20.90 1.04
CA TYR A 609 11.94 21.23 0.20
C TYR A 609 12.01 20.54 -1.18
N GLY A 610 10.87 20.40 -1.84
CA GLY A 610 10.84 19.99 -3.25
C GLY A 610 9.45 19.63 -3.78
N VAL A 611 9.41 19.23 -5.05
CA VAL A 611 8.17 19.01 -5.84
C VAL A 611 7.73 17.54 -5.91
N PHE A 612 8.54 16.60 -5.40
CA PHE A 612 8.21 15.17 -5.46
C PHE A 612 7.06 14.81 -4.49
N PRO A 613 6.34 13.68 -4.69
CA PRO A 613 5.21 13.27 -3.85
C PRO A 613 5.56 12.95 -2.38
N SER A 614 6.84 12.76 -2.07
CA SER A 614 7.35 12.56 -0.70
C SER A 614 7.85 13.86 -0.05
N GLN A 615 7.84 14.97 -0.77
CA GLN A 615 8.36 16.26 -0.33
C GLN A 615 7.23 17.30 -0.23
N LEU A 616 7.48 18.30 0.62
CA LEU A 616 6.65 19.50 0.78
C LEU A 616 7.54 20.73 0.53
N TYR A 617 6.92 21.87 0.24
CA TYR A 617 7.58 23.16 0.13
C TYR A 617 6.71 24.22 0.78
N HIS A 618 7.19 24.78 1.89
CA HIS A 618 6.47 25.77 2.70
C HIS A 618 5.01 25.37 2.99
N PRO A 619 4.73 24.16 3.50
CA PRO A 619 3.35 23.72 3.71
C PRO A 619 2.68 24.57 4.79
N TYR A 620 1.42 24.95 4.62
CA TYR A 620 0.72 25.88 5.52
C TYR A 620 -0.30 25.20 6.44
N ASP A 621 -0.89 24.08 6.03
CA ASP A 621 -1.90 23.42 6.86
C ASP A 621 -1.91 21.89 6.75
N VAL A 622 -2.39 21.23 7.82
CA VAL A 622 -2.60 19.78 7.90
C VAL A 622 -3.92 19.46 8.61
N ARG A 623 -4.70 18.56 8.00
CA ARG A 623 -5.95 18.00 8.53
C ARG A 623 -5.93 16.48 8.38
N LEU A 624 -6.84 15.81 9.10
CA LEU A 624 -7.13 14.39 8.95
C LEU A 624 -8.46 14.22 8.23
N ASP A 625 -8.55 13.25 7.32
CA ASP A 625 -9.85 12.76 6.83
C ASP A 625 -10.44 11.65 7.73
N SER A 626 -11.65 11.18 7.42
CA SER A 626 -12.36 10.16 8.19
C SER A 626 -11.61 8.82 8.28
N THR A 627 -10.66 8.58 7.39
CA THR A 627 -9.80 7.39 7.37
C THR A 627 -8.49 7.58 8.17
N GLY A 628 -8.24 8.78 8.70
CA GLY A 628 -7.00 9.17 9.37
C GLY A 628 -5.86 9.53 8.41
N ALA A 629 -6.13 9.69 7.10
CA ALA A 629 -5.11 10.12 6.15
C ALA A 629 -4.84 11.62 6.29
N LEU A 630 -3.58 12.02 6.11
CA LEU A 630 -3.19 13.43 6.21
C LEU A 630 -3.51 14.16 4.91
N ILE A 631 -4.33 15.21 5.00
CA ILE A 631 -4.57 16.18 3.95
C ILE A 631 -3.68 17.39 4.24
N VAL A 632 -2.79 17.73 3.30
CA VAL A 632 -1.71 18.71 3.50
C VAL A 632 -1.81 19.80 2.45
N ASN A 633 -1.83 21.06 2.90
CA ASN A 633 -1.63 22.22 2.04
C ASN A 633 -0.14 22.40 1.76
N ASP A 634 0.30 22.01 0.57
CA ASP A 634 1.68 22.16 0.10
C ASP A 634 1.80 23.48 -0.68
N TYR A 635 1.69 24.59 0.07
CA TYR A 635 1.47 25.96 -0.43
C TYR A 635 2.54 26.41 -1.44
N GLY A 636 3.83 26.21 -1.15
CA GLY A 636 4.91 26.58 -2.08
C GLY A 636 4.89 25.81 -3.40
N ASN A 637 4.21 24.65 -3.43
CA ASN A 637 3.96 23.85 -4.62
C ASN A 637 2.55 24.05 -5.21
N ASN A 638 1.74 24.98 -4.68
CA ASN A 638 0.35 25.24 -5.10
C ASN A 638 -0.49 23.96 -5.29
N ARG A 639 -0.38 23.01 -4.35
CA ARG A 639 -1.08 21.73 -4.42
C ARG A 639 -1.58 21.25 -3.05
N ILE A 640 -2.58 20.38 -3.09
CA ILE A 640 -3.08 19.66 -1.90
C ILE A 640 -2.68 18.21 -2.04
N GLN A 641 -2.01 17.68 -1.02
CA GLN A 641 -1.50 16.31 -0.99
C GLN A 641 -2.24 15.46 0.04
N ARG A 642 -2.60 14.22 -0.33
CA ARG A 642 -3.12 13.20 0.58
C ARG A 642 -2.08 12.13 0.84
N PHE A 643 -1.66 11.97 2.09
CA PHE A 643 -0.83 10.84 2.53
C PHE A 643 -1.76 9.76 3.10
N PRO A 644 -2.08 8.69 2.35
CA PRO A 644 -3.00 7.64 2.82
C PRO A 644 -2.42 6.86 3.99
N VAL A 645 -3.29 6.40 4.89
CA VAL A 645 -2.96 5.41 5.92
C VAL A 645 -2.70 4.06 5.25
N LEU A 646 -1.54 3.47 5.53
CA LEU A 646 -1.18 2.08 5.16
C LEU A 646 -1.65 1.07 6.21
N CYS A 647 -1.65 1.47 7.49
CA CYS A 647 -2.26 0.72 8.58
C CYS A 647 -2.59 1.64 9.75
N SER A 648 -3.59 1.28 10.56
CA SER A 648 -3.91 1.92 11.83
C SER A 648 -4.08 0.86 12.92
N PRO A 649 -3.76 1.13 14.18
CA PRO A 649 -4.32 0.38 15.31
C PRO A 649 -5.84 0.53 15.23
N ASN A 650 -6.57 -0.58 15.30
CA ASN A 650 -8.03 -0.54 15.32
C ASN A 650 -8.53 0.24 16.54
N THR A 651 -9.25 1.34 16.32
CA THR A 651 -10.11 1.91 17.35
C THR A 651 -11.30 0.99 17.57
N MET A 652 -11.43 0.45 18.77
CA MET A 652 -12.63 -0.28 19.19
C MET A 652 -13.81 0.71 19.26
N SER A 653 -14.56 0.85 18.17
CA SER A 653 -15.83 1.56 18.19
C SER A 653 -16.86 0.71 18.94
N SER A 654 -17.41 1.27 20.02
CA SER A 654 -18.34 0.61 20.92
C SER A 654 -19.71 0.43 20.27
N SER A 655 -19.95 -0.75 19.69
CA SER A 655 -21.30 -1.27 19.50
C SER A 655 -21.66 -2.20 20.66
N THR A 656 -22.45 -1.68 21.60
CA THR A 656 -22.93 -2.43 22.77
C THR A 656 -24.05 -3.39 22.39
N THR A 657 -23.71 -4.53 21.80
CA THR A 657 -24.61 -5.70 21.83
C THR A 657 -24.48 -6.41 23.17
N SER A 658 -25.47 -6.22 24.03
CA SER A 658 -25.58 -6.89 25.32
C SER A 658 -25.78 -8.40 25.15
N VAL A 659 -24.73 -9.19 25.43
CA VAL A 659 -24.84 -10.62 25.65
C VAL A 659 -24.27 -10.93 27.03
N SER A 660 -25.15 -11.42 27.90
CA SER A 660 -24.82 -11.84 29.27
C SER A 660 -24.11 -13.20 29.29
N THR A 661 -23.00 -13.31 30.03
CA THR A 661 -22.73 -14.48 30.90
C THR A 661 -21.57 -14.21 31.87
N ASN A 662 -21.87 -14.40 33.16
CA ASN A 662 -21.05 -14.83 34.29
C ASN A 662 -19.52 -14.62 34.32
N SER A 663 -19.10 -14.09 35.48
CA SER A 663 -17.74 -14.02 36.01
C SER A 663 -16.96 -15.34 36.05
N THR A 664 -15.66 -15.30 35.73
CA THR A 664 -14.57 -15.43 36.74
C THR A 664 -13.23 -14.96 36.20
N SER A 665 -12.38 -14.43 37.07
CA SER A 665 -11.01 -13.94 36.80
C SER A 665 -9.98 -15.06 36.67
N VAL A 666 -8.85 -14.80 36.00
CA VAL A 666 -7.47 -14.83 36.57
C VAL A 666 -6.47 -14.26 35.52
N ALA A 667 -5.31 -13.80 35.98
CA ALA A 667 -4.34 -12.97 35.28
C ALA A 667 -3.26 -13.74 34.47
N SER A 668 -2.25 -12.98 34.01
CA SER A 668 -1.02 -13.34 33.26
C SER A 668 -1.20 -13.48 31.73
N THR A 669 -0.24 -13.08 30.87
CA THR A 669 1.13 -12.56 31.09
C THR A 669 1.51 -11.56 29.97
N LEU A 670 2.24 -10.49 30.29
CA LEU A 670 3.02 -9.71 29.31
C LEU A 670 4.36 -10.44 29.04
N GLN A 671 4.83 -10.55 27.79
CA GLN A 671 6.17 -10.07 27.38
C GLN A 671 6.62 -10.42 25.94
N ASN A 672 7.51 -9.56 25.42
CA ASN A 672 8.58 -9.79 24.44
C ASN A 672 8.25 -10.07 22.95
N THR A 673 8.44 -9.02 22.13
CA THR A 673 8.93 -9.16 20.74
C THR A 673 10.15 -8.26 20.54
N THR A 674 11.30 -8.84 20.22
CA THR A 674 12.55 -8.13 19.93
C THR A 674 12.58 -7.55 18.51
N MET A 675 13.20 -6.37 18.35
CA MET A 675 13.28 -5.65 17.08
C MET A 675 14.33 -6.25 16.12
N ALA A 676 14.03 -6.24 14.82
CA ALA A 676 14.97 -6.56 13.75
C ALA A 676 15.50 -5.29 13.05
N ILE A 677 16.76 -5.35 12.59
CA ILE A 677 17.49 -4.21 11.99
C ILE A 677 17.08 -4.00 10.52
N PRO A 678 16.83 -2.76 10.02
CA PRO A 678 16.40 -2.53 8.64
C PRO A 678 17.49 -2.63 7.56
N LEU A 679 17.12 -3.12 6.36
CA LEU A 679 17.99 -3.40 5.20
C LEU A 679 18.58 -2.16 4.45
N THR A 680 18.65 -0.98 5.05
CA THR A 680 19.01 0.26 4.32
C THR A 680 20.51 0.40 3.99
N THR A 681 21.39 -0.41 4.60
CA THR A 681 22.83 -0.38 4.31
C THR A 681 23.22 -1.20 3.06
N SER A 682 22.47 -2.25 2.71
CA SER A 682 22.80 -3.10 1.54
C SER A 682 22.52 -2.43 0.19
N SER A 683 21.49 -1.57 0.10
CA SER A 683 21.18 -0.87 -1.15
C SER A 683 22.28 0.12 -1.53
N LEU A 684 22.80 0.88 -0.56
CA LEU A 684 23.86 1.86 -0.79
C LEU A 684 25.19 1.21 -1.26
N THR A 685 25.55 0.04 -0.72
CA THR A 685 26.75 -0.69 -1.14
C THR A 685 26.62 -1.31 -2.54
N THR A 686 25.44 -1.85 -2.89
CA THR A 686 25.20 -2.37 -4.25
C THR A 686 25.19 -1.25 -5.30
N SER A 687 24.58 -0.10 -5.01
CA SER A 687 24.56 1.04 -5.93
C SER A 687 25.94 1.65 -6.19
N THR A 688 26.77 1.79 -5.15
CA THR A 688 28.14 2.30 -5.29
C THR A 688 29.06 1.30 -6.01
N ALA A 689 28.95 0.00 -5.74
CA ALA A 689 29.67 -1.03 -6.48
C ALA A 689 29.29 -1.07 -7.97
N PHE A 690 28.01 -0.84 -8.30
CA PHE A 690 27.54 -0.78 -9.68
C PHE A 690 28.08 0.45 -10.42
N LEU A 691 28.05 1.64 -9.80
CA LEU A 691 28.59 2.88 -10.36
C LEU A 691 30.10 2.80 -10.63
N ILE A 692 30.89 2.27 -9.69
CA ILE A 692 32.33 2.07 -9.88
C ILE A 692 32.60 1.07 -11.01
N SER A 693 31.81 -0.01 -11.10
CA SER A 693 31.93 -1.00 -12.17
C SER A 693 31.62 -0.41 -13.56
N LEU A 694 30.64 0.49 -13.64
CA LEU A 694 30.27 1.17 -14.89
C LEU A 694 31.35 2.18 -15.32
N LEU A 695 31.92 2.94 -14.36
CA LEU A 695 33.01 3.89 -14.63
C LEU A 695 34.25 3.18 -15.18
N PHE A 696 34.60 2.03 -14.62
CA PHE A 696 35.72 1.20 -15.10
C PHE A 696 35.44 0.55 -16.46
N LEU A 697 34.19 0.19 -16.77
CA LEU A 697 33.82 -0.28 -18.11
C LEU A 697 34.05 0.83 -19.16
N CYS A 698 33.71 2.08 -18.86
CA CYS A 698 34.01 3.22 -19.73
C CYS A 698 35.53 3.37 -19.95
N ILE A 699 36.35 3.33 -18.89
CA ILE A 699 37.82 3.42 -19.01
C ILE A 699 38.36 2.31 -19.93
N VAL A 700 37.93 1.05 -19.73
CA VAL A 700 38.34 -0.12 -20.54
C VAL A 700 37.90 0.00 -22.01
N LEU A 701 36.77 0.63 -22.29
CA LEU A 701 36.32 0.88 -23.67
C LEU A 701 37.06 2.05 -24.34
N THR A 702 37.60 3.00 -23.57
CA THR A 702 38.35 4.15 -24.11
C THR A 702 39.85 3.91 -24.31
N ASP A 703 40.50 3.08 -23.48
CA ASP A 703 41.95 2.88 -23.54
C ASP A 703 42.36 1.66 -24.40
N LYS A 704 42.93 1.93 -25.57
CA LYS A 704 43.44 0.91 -26.51
C LYS A 704 44.74 0.22 -26.08
N THR A 705 45.34 0.58 -24.94
CA THR A 705 46.65 0.09 -24.50
C THR A 705 46.62 -0.91 -23.33
N CYS A 706 45.46 -1.14 -22.71
CA CYS A 706 45.33 -1.90 -21.47
C CYS A 706 45.65 -3.41 -21.61
N HIS A 707 46.90 -3.78 -21.30
CA HIS A 707 47.33 -5.16 -21.13
C HIS A 707 46.75 -5.78 -19.84
N THR A 708 45.93 -6.82 -20.00
CA THR A 708 45.44 -7.78 -18.99
C THR A 708 44.34 -7.34 -18.01
N ILE A 709 43.11 -7.30 -18.55
CA ILE A 709 41.79 -7.46 -17.89
C ILE A 709 41.78 -8.43 -16.67
N PRO A 710 42.47 -9.60 -16.65
CA PRO A 710 42.44 -10.52 -15.50
C PRO A 710 42.88 -9.91 -14.17
N MET A 711 43.87 -9.01 -14.17
CA MET A 711 44.36 -8.40 -12.92
C MET A 711 43.30 -7.46 -12.33
N ILE A 712 42.60 -6.71 -13.18
CA ILE A 712 41.56 -5.75 -12.78
C ILE A 712 40.38 -6.46 -12.10
N LEU A 713 39.98 -7.63 -12.62
CA LEU A 713 38.91 -8.44 -12.03
C LEU A 713 39.29 -8.94 -10.62
N VAL A 714 40.55 -9.33 -10.43
CA VAL A 714 41.07 -9.76 -9.12
C VAL A 714 41.18 -8.57 -8.16
N THR A 715 41.62 -7.38 -8.60
CA THR A 715 41.65 -6.18 -7.74
C THR A 715 40.25 -5.85 -7.21
N ASN A 716 39.23 -5.93 -8.08
CA ASN A 716 37.84 -5.63 -7.72
C ASN A 716 37.30 -6.61 -6.67
N SER A 717 37.54 -7.92 -6.83
CA SER A 717 37.09 -8.91 -5.85
C SER A 717 37.80 -8.78 -4.50
N CYS A 718 39.10 -8.48 -4.47
CA CYS A 718 39.84 -8.21 -3.23
C CYS A 718 39.32 -6.96 -2.51
N PHE A 719 39.03 -5.87 -3.25
CA PHE A 719 38.54 -4.62 -2.67
C PHE A 719 37.11 -4.76 -2.12
N ALA A 720 36.23 -5.48 -2.83
CA ALA A 720 34.89 -5.78 -2.34
C ALA A 720 34.92 -6.59 -1.02
N GLY A 721 35.77 -7.61 -0.93
CA GLY A 721 35.95 -8.40 0.29
C GLY A 721 36.50 -7.58 1.47
N PHE A 722 37.37 -6.61 1.21
CA PHE A 722 37.90 -5.68 2.20
C PHE A 722 36.79 -4.78 2.78
N ILE A 723 36.01 -4.12 1.93
CA ILE A 723 34.91 -3.24 2.35
C ILE A 723 33.84 -4.02 3.13
N PHE A 724 33.48 -5.22 2.67
CA PHE A 724 32.50 -6.07 3.35
C PHE A 724 32.96 -6.47 4.77
N SER A 725 34.23 -6.85 4.92
CA SER A 725 34.81 -7.20 6.22
C SER A 725 34.85 -6.01 7.19
N LEU A 726 35.14 -4.80 6.69
CA LEU A 726 35.13 -3.56 7.48
C LEU A 726 33.72 -3.19 7.97
N LEU A 727 32.69 -3.38 7.15
CA LEU A 727 31.29 -3.13 7.53
C LEU A 727 30.82 -4.10 8.62
N LEU A 728 31.13 -5.40 8.48
CA LEU A 728 30.83 -6.42 9.49
C LEU A 728 31.52 -6.12 10.84
N PHE A 729 32.77 -5.65 10.80
CA PHE A 729 33.52 -5.24 11.98
C PHE A 729 32.83 -4.06 12.69
N TRP A 730 32.42 -3.04 11.91
CA TRP A 730 31.78 -1.84 12.44
C TRP A 730 30.40 -2.11 13.05
N VAL A 731 29.57 -2.94 12.39
CA VAL A 731 28.26 -3.36 12.94
C VAL A 731 28.42 -4.18 14.22
N SER A 732 29.39 -5.10 14.25
CA SER A 732 29.66 -5.92 15.45
C SER A 732 30.15 -5.07 16.62
N PHE A 733 31.03 -4.10 16.36
CA PHE A 733 31.51 -3.16 17.36
C PHE A 733 30.40 -2.25 17.91
N PHE A 734 29.56 -1.70 17.04
CA PHE A 734 28.48 -0.80 17.45
C PHE A 734 27.40 -1.53 18.27
N THR A 735 27.10 -2.78 17.91
CA THR A 735 26.18 -3.63 18.68
C THR A 735 26.76 -3.91 20.07
N LEU A 736 28.02 -4.37 20.15
CA LEU A 736 28.72 -4.60 21.42
C LEU A 736 28.81 -3.33 22.29
N TYR A 737 29.03 -2.15 21.67
CA TYR A 737 29.09 -0.88 22.38
C TYR A 737 27.73 -0.51 22.99
N ASN A 738 26.62 -0.67 22.26
CA ASN A 738 25.28 -0.40 22.80
C ASN A 738 24.89 -1.39 23.90
N ASP A 739 25.19 -2.68 23.72
CA ASP A 739 24.95 -3.71 24.74
C ASP A 739 25.75 -3.43 26.02
N LEU A 740 27.01 -2.97 25.90
CA LEU A 740 27.85 -2.51 27.03
C LEU A 740 27.22 -1.37 27.84
N GLN A 741 26.48 -0.46 27.19
CA GLN A 741 25.88 0.71 27.85
C GLN A 741 24.56 0.39 28.58
N GLN A 742 23.97 -0.81 28.41
CA GLN A 742 22.66 -1.15 28.97
C GLN A 742 22.68 -2.20 30.10
N ILE A 743 23.85 -2.64 30.57
CA ILE A 743 23.94 -3.68 31.61
C ILE A 743 23.60 -3.14 33.01
N TYR A 744 22.53 -3.67 33.59
CA TYR A 744 22.24 -3.60 35.03
C TYR A 744 22.79 -4.83 35.78
N TYR A 745 23.34 -4.59 36.97
CA TYR A 745 24.13 -5.54 37.76
C TYR A 745 23.27 -6.57 38.52
N GLN A 746 22.79 -7.64 37.86
CA GLN A 746 22.28 -8.82 38.61
C GLN A 746 22.75 -10.21 38.17
N ASP A 747 23.25 -10.42 36.93
CA ASP A 747 23.77 -11.76 36.57
C ASP A 747 25.09 -11.76 35.79
N LEU A 748 26.19 -11.96 36.51
CA LEU A 748 27.55 -11.83 35.99
C LEU A 748 27.90 -12.93 34.96
N PHE A 749 27.32 -14.12 35.11
CA PHE A 749 27.69 -15.31 34.32
C PHE A 749 27.06 -15.35 32.93
N CYS A 750 25.81 -14.90 32.78
CA CYS A 750 25.18 -14.76 31.46
C CYS A 750 25.85 -13.65 30.64
N ASN A 751 26.11 -12.50 31.27
CA ASN A 751 26.82 -11.39 30.63
C ASN A 751 28.22 -11.80 30.14
N PHE A 752 29.02 -12.47 30.98
CA PHE A 752 30.36 -12.96 30.59
C PHE A 752 30.33 -13.89 29.36
N ARG A 753 29.33 -14.77 29.26
CA ARG A 753 29.19 -15.68 28.10
C ARG A 753 28.79 -14.94 26.83
N GLY A 754 27.85 -13.98 26.91
CA GLY A 754 27.51 -13.11 25.79
C GLY A 754 28.71 -12.29 25.29
N TYR A 755 29.49 -11.72 26.22
CA TYR A 755 30.73 -11.00 25.90
C TYR A 755 31.74 -11.85 25.16
N MET A 756 31.98 -13.10 25.62
CA MET A 756 32.91 -13.99 24.94
C MET A 756 32.47 -14.32 23.51
N CYS A 757 31.17 -14.51 23.26
CA CYS A 757 30.65 -14.70 21.90
C CYS A 757 30.92 -13.48 20.98
N TYR A 758 30.71 -12.25 21.46
CA TYR A 758 31.03 -11.04 20.69
C TYR A 758 32.53 -10.86 20.44
N VAL A 759 33.38 -11.11 21.43
CA VAL A 759 34.85 -11.04 21.29
C VAL A 759 35.36 -12.05 20.27
N ILE A 760 34.82 -13.28 20.27
CA ILE A 760 35.17 -14.32 19.28
C ILE A 760 34.71 -13.90 17.87
N ALA A 761 33.49 -13.40 17.72
CA ALA A 761 32.98 -12.92 16.43
C ALA A 761 33.83 -11.76 15.87
N PHE A 762 34.19 -10.80 16.72
CA PHE A 762 35.05 -9.67 16.37
C PHE A 762 36.45 -10.11 15.92
N ALA A 763 37.07 -11.05 16.64
CA ALA A 763 38.37 -11.61 16.30
C ALA A 763 38.37 -12.36 14.95
N LEU A 764 37.30 -13.11 14.65
CA LEU A 764 37.10 -13.78 13.36
C LEU A 764 36.98 -12.77 12.21
N ILE A 765 36.12 -11.75 12.35
CA ILE A 765 35.92 -10.72 11.32
C ILE A 765 37.21 -9.92 11.07
N TYR A 766 37.96 -9.59 12.13
CA TYR A 766 39.26 -8.93 12.02
C TYR A 766 40.29 -9.77 11.25
N SER A 767 40.27 -11.11 11.41
CA SER A 767 41.12 -12.02 10.63
C SER A 767 40.80 -11.98 9.13
N TYR A 768 39.51 -12.03 8.76
CA TYR A 768 39.09 -11.88 7.36
C TYR A 768 39.45 -10.52 6.75
N PHE A 769 39.32 -9.44 7.52
CA PHE A 769 39.72 -8.10 7.11
C PHE A 769 41.23 -8.02 6.78
N LEU A 770 42.09 -8.56 7.64
CA LEU A 770 43.54 -8.64 7.38
C LEU A 770 43.87 -9.49 6.14
N GLN A 771 43.15 -10.59 5.92
CA GLN A 771 43.32 -11.43 4.74
C GLN A 771 42.96 -10.67 3.44
N ALA A 772 41.87 -9.90 3.45
CA ALA A 772 41.46 -9.07 2.32
C ALA A 772 42.46 -7.94 2.00
N ILE A 773 43.01 -7.27 3.04
CA ILE A 773 44.12 -6.31 2.88
C ILE A 773 45.30 -6.96 2.18
N HIS A 774 45.72 -8.15 2.63
CA HIS A 774 46.87 -8.84 2.07
C HIS A 774 46.69 -9.18 0.58
N SER A 775 45.53 -9.72 0.21
CA SER A 775 45.21 -9.99 -1.20
C SER A 775 45.15 -8.73 -2.05
N TYR A 776 44.61 -7.62 -1.53
CA TYR A 776 44.57 -6.33 -2.22
C TYR A 776 45.98 -5.75 -2.48
N LEU A 777 46.85 -5.74 -1.47
CA LEU A 777 48.22 -5.21 -1.56
C LEU A 777 49.09 -5.97 -2.55
N ILE A 778 48.98 -7.31 -2.61
CA ILE A 778 49.71 -8.14 -3.60
C ILE A 778 49.33 -7.77 -5.03
N VAL A 779 48.04 -7.50 -5.29
CA VAL A 779 47.53 -7.27 -6.64
C VAL A 779 47.90 -5.88 -7.15
N ILE A 780 47.93 -4.86 -6.28
CA ILE A 780 48.24 -3.47 -6.67
C ILE A 780 49.76 -3.18 -6.68
N TYR A 781 50.56 -3.78 -5.79
CA TYR A 781 52.01 -3.55 -5.72
C TYR A 781 52.85 -4.83 -5.97
N PRO A 782 52.63 -5.57 -7.08
CA PRO A 782 53.26 -6.88 -7.31
C PRO A 782 54.78 -6.82 -7.51
N THR A 783 55.33 -5.63 -7.77
CA THR A 783 56.75 -5.40 -8.10
C THR A 783 57.62 -4.94 -6.92
N ARG A 784 57.07 -4.66 -5.73
CA ARG A 784 57.89 -4.33 -4.55
C ARG A 784 58.46 -5.60 -3.93
N LEU A 785 59.80 -5.72 -3.90
CA LEU A 785 60.55 -6.90 -3.42
C LEU A 785 60.05 -7.49 -2.09
N PHE A 786 59.62 -6.64 -1.16
CA PHE A 786 59.20 -7.03 0.19
C PHE A 786 58.10 -8.12 0.19
N TRP A 787 57.14 -8.04 -0.73
CA TRP A 787 56.00 -8.96 -0.80
C TRP A 787 56.31 -10.33 -1.43
N GLN A 788 57.50 -10.49 -2.03
CA GLN A 788 57.92 -11.73 -2.69
C GLN A 788 58.74 -12.67 -1.80
N SER A 789 59.05 -12.27 -0.56
CA SER A 789 59.69 -13.15 0.42
C SER A 789 58.77 -14.31 0.80
N THR A 790 59.13 -15.52 0.36
CA THR A 790 58.41 -16.75 0.69
C THR A 790 58.25 -16.95 2.19
N LYS A 791 59.25 -16.54 2.99
CA LYS A 791 59.19 -16.58 4.47
C LYS A 791 58.08 -15.68 5.04
N PHE A 792 57.88 -14.48 4.46
CA PHE A 792 56.85 -13.54 4.92
C PHE A 792 55.44 -14.01 4.53
N GLN A 793 55.28 -14.55 3.32
CA GLN A 793 54.03 -15.18 2.89
C GLN A 793 53.68 -16.40 3.76
N PHE A 794 54.66 -17.25 4.09
CA PHE A 794 54.45 -18.42 4.96
C PHE A 794 54.07 -18.02 6.40
N PHE A 795 54.73 -16.99 6.96
CA PHE A 795 54.41 -16.45 8.27
C PHE A 795 52.97 -15.94 8.35
N LEU A 796 52.51 -15.18 7.35
CA LEU A 796 51.12 -14.70 7.27
C LEU A 796 50.12 -15.86 7.14
N ILE A 797 50.40 -16.87 6.31
CA ILE A 797 49.53 -18.06 6.18
C ILE A 797 49.40 -18.78 7.52
N ILE A 798 50.50 -19.01 8.25
CA ILE A 798 50.47 -19.65 9.57
C ILE A 798 49.66 -18.81 10.57
N LEU A 799 49.86 -17.50 10.61
CA LEU A 799 49.11 -16.60 11.50
C LEU A 799 47.60 -16.66 11.22
N THR A 800 47.21 -16.71 9.95
CA THR A 800 45.80 -16.82 9.52
C THR A 800 45.19 -18.18 9.91
N TRP A 801 45.95 -19.27 9.75
CA TRP A 801 45.52 -20.62 10.14
C TRP A 801 45.39 -20.78 11.65
N MET A 802 46.33 -20.24 12.44
CA MET A 802 46.25 -20.26 13.90
C MET A 802 45.04 -19.47 14.40
N ALA A 803 44.76 -18.29 13.83
CA ALA A 803 43.56 -17.53 14.16
C ALA A 803 42.27 -18.32 13.85
N ALA A 804 42.14 -18.85 12.64
CA ALA A 804 40.98 -19.63 12.23
C ALA A 804 40.73 -20.87 13.12
N PHE A 805 41.80 -21.54 13.58
CA PHE A 805 41.69 -22.75 14.40
C PHE A 805 41.35 -22.44 15.87
N ILE A 806 41.97 -21.41 16.46
CA ILE A 806 41.75 -21.02 17.87
C ILE A 806 40.31 -20.52 18.08
N PHE A 807 39.78 -19.72 17.16
CA PHE A 807 38.45 -19.13 17.31
C PHE A 807 37.28 -20.04 16.87
N ALA A 808 37.55 -21.18 16.21
CA ALA A 808 36.52 -22.16 15.83
C ALA A 808 36.15 -23.15 16.97
N CYS A 809 37.09 -23.45 17.87
CA CYS A 809 36.89 -24.46 18.94
C CYS A 809 35.64 -24.25 19.84
N PRO A 810 35.26 -23.03 20.26
CA PRO A 810 34.10 -22.84 21.13
C PRO A 810 32.75 -23.22 20.50
N TYR A 811 32.65 -23.19 19.16
CA TYR A 811 31.41 -23.45 18.43
C TYR A 811 31.01 -24.93 18.35
N ILE A 812 31.95 -25.86 18.62
CA ILE A 812 31.71 -27.31 18.49
C ILE A 812 31.04 -27.89 19.78
N ILE A 813 31.07 -27.15 20.88
CA ILE A 813 30.78 -27.69 22.22
C ILE A 813 29.28 -27.61 22.61
N THR A 814 28.44 -26.88 21.87
CA THR A 814 27.03 -26.63 22.23
C THR A 814 26.03 -27.38 21.33
N ASN A 815 25.96 -28.71 21.50
CA ASN A 815 24.82 -29.49 21.04
C ASN A 815 23.61 -29.27 21.98
N ALA A 816 22.42 -29.10 21.41
CA ALA A 816 21.20 -28.69 22.11
C ALA A 816 20.56 -29.75 23.03
N ILE A 817 19.65 -29.33 23.94
CA ILE A 817 18.20 -29.69 23.94
C ILE A 817 17.40 -29.08 25.14
N ILE A 818 16.38 -28.26 24.81
CA ILE A 818 14.99 -28.12 25.37
C ILE A 818 14.69 -27.89 26.88
N TYR A 819 14.01 -26.75 27.17
CA TYR A 819 12.88 -26.38 28.10
C TYR A 819 12.38 -27.32 29.23
N TYR A 820 11.67 -26.92 30.31
CA TYR A 820 11.02 -25.66 30.84
C TYR A 820 11.15 -25.69 32.40
N VAL A 821 11.04 -24.59 33.15
CA VAL A 821 9.84 -23.96 33.78
C VAL A 821 10.32 -22.59 34.35
N ASP A 822 9.44 -21.59 34.47
CA ASP A 822 9.72 -20.20 34.94
C ASP A 822 10.47 -19.26 33.95
N ASP A 823 9.98 -19.16 32.70
CA ASP A 823 10.10 -17.99 31.80
C ASP A 823 11.42 -17.17 31.80
N GLN A 824 12.55 -17.84 31.51
CA GLN A 824 13.84 -17.18 31.20
C GLN A 824 14.46 -17.77 29.93
N ILE A 825 14.65 -16.94 28.89
CA ILE A 825 15.31 -17.31 27.62
C ILE A 825 16.71 -16.71 27.57
N CYS A 826 17.75 -17.55 27.50
CA CYS A 826 19.15 -17.12 27.44
C CYS A 826 19.93 -17.70 26.24
N GLN A 827 19.38 -17.61 25.01
CA GLN A 827 20.21 -17.75 23.79
C GLN A 827 19.55 -17.18 22.52
N LEU A 828 20.39 -16.77 21.56
CA LEU A 828 19.99 -16.26 20.25
C LEU A 828 20.07 -17.39 19.20
N PRO A 829 18.94 -17.93 18.70
CA PRO A 829 18.97 -18.96 17.67
C PRO A 829 19.25 -18.33 16.29
N LEU A 830 20.53 -18.30 15.88
CA LEU A 830 20.92 -17.98 14.51
C LEU A 830 20.54 -19.12 13.56
N ASN A 831 19.25 -19.19 13.22
CA ASN A 831 18.72 -20.18 12.29
C ASN A 831 19.00 -19.75 10.84
N LEU A 832 20.27 -19.88 10.42
CA LEU A 832 20.72 -19.63 9.06
C LEU A 832 21.66 -20.74 8.62
N SER A 833 21.39 -21.26 7.42
CA SER A 833 22.09 -22.40 6.81
C SER A 833 23.51 -22.04 6.37
N PHE A 834 24.41 -21.80 7.33
CA PHE A 834 25.81 -21.48 7.06
C PHE A 834 26.50 -22.60 6.28
N LEU A 835 26.14 -23.86 6.56
CA LEU A 835 26.59 -25.03 5.80
C LEU A 835 26.20 -24.96 4.32
N ALA A 836 25.02 -24.41 3.97
CA ALA A 836 24.60 -24.28 2.59
C ALA A 836 25.37 -23.18 1.85
N VAL A 837 25.56 -22.01 2.47
CA VAL A 837 26.32 -20.89 1.89
C VAL A 837 27.81 -21.26 1.75
N TYR A 838 28.39 -21.88 2.77
CA TYR A 838 29.77 -22.37 2.76
C TYR A 838 29.99 -23.43 1.67
N ASN A 839 29.09 -24.42 1.56
CA ASN A 839 29.16 -25.43 0.50
C ASN A 839 29.01 -24.83 -0.89
N VAL A 840 28.11 -23.87 -1.11
CA VAL A 840 27.99 -23.19 -2.41
C VAL A 840 29.27 -22.42 -2.78
N PHE A 841 29.89 -21.74 -1.81
CA PHE A 841 31.14 -21.00 -2.03
C PHE A 841 32.32 -21.94 -2.36
N CYS A 842 32.51 -23.00 -1.57
CA CYS A 842 33.63 -23.92 -1.75
C CYS A 842 33.48 -24.84 -2.98
N ILE A 843 32.26 -25.29 -3.30
CA ILE A 843 32.02 -26.29 -4.35
C ILE A 843 31.88 -25.65 -5.74
N TYR A 844 31.29 -24.45 -5.86
CA TYR A 844 31.02 -23.84 -7.17
C TYR A 844 31.93 -22.64 -7.49
N ILE A 845 32.13 -21.72 -6.54
CA ILE A 845 32.82 -20.46 -6.83
C ILE A 845 34.35 -20.66 -6.96
N ILE A 846 34.96 -21.52 -6.14
CA ILE A 846 36.41 -21.79 -6.22
C ILE A 846 36.80 -22.47 -7.55
N PRO A 847 36.12 -23.55 -8.02
CA PRO A 847 36.45 -24.16 -9.31
C PRO A 847 36.21 -23.25 -10.51
N ILE A 848 35.12 -22.47 -10.53
CA ILE A 848 34.82 -21.53 -11.62
C ILE A 848 35.91 -20.46 -11.74
N ASN A 849 36.34 -19.85 -10.61
CA ASN A 849 37.44 -18.89 -10.61
C ASN A 849 38.78 -19.53 -11.01
N GLY A 850 39.03 -20.78 -10.61
CA GLY A 850 40.21 -21.55 -11.05
C GLY A 850 40.23 -21.77 -12.57
N ILE A 851 39.11 -22.16 -13.16
CA ILE A 851 38.95 -22.36 -14.61
C ILE A 851 39.18 -21.05 -15.36
N VAL A 852 38.57 -19.95 -14.91
CA VAL A 852 38.75 -18.61 -15.50
C VAL A 852 40.22 -18.17 -15.39
N PHE A 853 40.87 -18.36 -14.25
CA PHE A 853 42.29 -18.03 -14.08
C PHE A 853 43.21 -18.83 -15.01
N ILE A 854 42.97 -20.15 -15.17
CA ILE A 854 43.71 -21.01 -16.09
C ILE A 854 43.49 -20.58 -17.55
N TYR A 855 42.25 -20.31 -17.95
CA TYR A 855 41.89 -19.84 -19.30
C TYR A 855 42.61 -18.54 -19.67
N LEU A 856 42.63 -17.57 -18.74
CA LEU A 856 43.29 -16.28 -18.93
C LEU A 856 44.83 -16.40 -18.96
N LYS A 857 45.41 -17.34 -18.18
CA LYS A 857 46.84 -17.69 -18.28
C LYS A 857 47.17 -18.34 -19.63
N LEU A 858 46.29 -19.20 -20.15
CA LEU A 858 46.44 -19.86 -21.45
C LEU A 858 46.43 -18.83 -22.59
N ILE A 859 45.49 -17.88 -22.59
CA ILE A 859 45.43 -16.77 -23.56
C ILE A 859 46.70 -15.92 -23.52
N ARG A 860 47.19 -15.58 -22.32
CA ARG A 860 48.44 -14.81 -22.18
C ARG A 860 49.65 -15.57 -22.73
N TYR A 861 49.73 -16.88 -22.50
CA TYR A 861 50.78 -17.75 -23.02
C TYR A 861 50.72 -17.89 -24.56
N VAL A 862 49.52 -18.05 -25.13
CA VAL A 862 49.30 -18.09 -26.59
C VAL A 862 49.66 -16.76 -27.26
N ARG A 863 49.30 -15.62 -26.64
CA ARG A 863 49.71 -14.29 -27.14
C ARG A 863 51.23 -14.07 -27.10
N GLU A 864 51.92 -14.55 -26.05
CA GLU A 864 53.39 -14.51 -25.99
C GLU A 864 54.07 -15.48 -26.97
N MET A 865 53.48 -16.66 -27.24
CA MET A 865 53.98 -17.55 -28.29
C MET A 865 53.78 -16.97 -29.69
N ASN A 866 52.64 -16.35 -30.00
CA ASN A 866 52.43 -15.71 -31.31
C ASN A 866 53.42 -14.58 -31.58
N LYS A 867 53.98 -13.92 -30.56
CA LYS A 867 55.07 -12.93 -30.69
C LYS A 867 56.46 -13.56 -30.96
N ARG A 868 56.62 -14.88 -30.86
CA ARG A 868 57.93 -15.58 -30.95
C ARG A 868 57.97 -16.72 -32.00
N VAL A 869 57.05 -16.71 -32.96
CA VAL A 869 56.89 -17.79 -33.98
C VAL A 869 57.04 -17.27 -35.42
N THR A 870 57.66 -16.10 -35.61
CA THR A 870 58.32 -15.80 -36.88
C THR A 870 59.58 -16.67 -37.03
N LEU A 871 59.61 -17.44 -38.12
CA LEU A 871 60.68 -18.35 -38.60
C LEU A 871 60.70 -19.81 -38.08
N ALA A 872 60.31 -20.70 -39.01
CA ALA A 872 60.65 -22.13 -39.16
C ALA A 872 60.04 -23.24 -38.26
N ASN A 873 59.72 -24.35 -38.94
CA ASN A 873 59.39 -25.70 -38.44
C ASN A 873 58.05 -25.90 -37.70
N THR A 874 56.97 -25.78 -38.48
CA THR A 874 55.55 -25.81 -38.06
C THR A 874 54.97 -27.18 -37.72
N LEU A 875 55.43 -28.31 -38.28
CA LEU A 875 54.70 -29.59 -38.16
C LEU A 875 54.98 -30.39 -36.87
N LEU A 876 56.23 -30.40 -36.36
CA LEU A 876 56.58 -31.22 -35.19
C LEU A 876 56.14 -30.58 -33.85
N ARG A 877 56.14 -29.25 -33.76
CA ARG A 877 55.61 -28.53 -32.58
C ARG A 877 54.08 -28.62 -32.49
N ALA A 878 53.37 -28.57 -33.63
CA ALA A 878 51.92 -28.78 -33.67
C ALA A 878 51.50 -30.15 -33.08
N LYS A 879 52.21 -31.23 -33.41
CA LYS A 879 51.95 -32.58 -32.86
C LYS A 879 52.20 -32.69 -31.34
N LYS A 880 53.11 -31.91 -30.75
CA LYS A 880 53.29 -31.82 -29.29
C LYS A 880 52.23 -30.93 -28.61
N GLN A 881 51.82 -29.84 -29.24
CA GLN A 881 50.82 -28.90 -28.73
C GLN A 881 49.41 -29.51 -28.70
N LEU A 882 49.00 -30.22 -29.75
CA LEU A 882 47.69 -30.90 -29.80
C LEU A 882 47.54 -31.94 -28.67
N LYS A 883 48.61 -32.67 -28.34
CA LYS A 883 48.66 -33.61 -27.20
C LYS A 883 48.53 -32.94 -25.83
N MET A 884 48.87 -31.66 -25.68
CA MET A 884 48.72 -30.94 -24.40
C MET A 884 47.29 -30.38 -24.25
N VAL A 885 46.72 -29.83 -25.32
CA VAL A 885 45.32 -29.37 -25.34
C VAL A 885 44.34 -30.53 -25.09
N PHE A 886 44.59 -31.69 -25.70
CA PHE A 886 43.79 -32.90 -25.47
C PHE A 886 43.83 -33.38 -23.99
N ARG A 887 44.99 -33.24 -23.32
CA ARG A 887 45.13 -33.56 -21.88
C ARG A 887 44.38 -32.59 -20.98
N ILE A 888 44.37 -31.31 -21.30
CA ILE A 888 43.62 -30.28 -20.55
C ILE A 888 42.10 -30.45 -20.75
N GLY A 889 41.66 -30.78 -21.97
CA GLY A 889 40.27 -31.14 -22.26
C GLY A 889 39.80 -32.38 -21.51
N ILE A 890 40.66 -33.40 -21.38
CA ILE A 890 40.40 -34.58 -20.53
C ILE A 890 40.27 -34.18 -19.06
N ILE A 891 41.17 -33.34 -18.51
CA ILE A 891 41.08 -32.89 -17.10
C ILE A 891 39.77 -32.14 -16.83
N ILE A 892 39.36 -31.25 -17.74
CA ILE A 892 38.10 -30.48 -17.59
C ILE A 892 36.87 -31.41 -17.69
N SER A 893 36.89 -32.39 -18.60
CA SER A 893 35.83 -33.40 -18.71
C SER A 893 35.77 -34.32 -17.48
N VAL A 894 36.93 -34.66 -16.90
CA VAL A 894 37.07 -35.43 -15.66
C VAL A 894 36.47 -34.66 -14.47
N PHE A 895 36.74 -33.36 -14.34
CA PHE A 895 36.11 -32.54 -13.28
C PHE A 895 34.60 -32.34 -13.47
N LEU A 896 34.10 -32.28 -14.72
CA LEU A 896 32.66 -32.15 -15.01
C LEU A 896 31.87 -33.46 -14.84
N ILE A 897 32.52 -34.63 -14.94
CA ILE A 897 31.85 -35.95 -14.85
C ILE A 897 32.04 -36.61 -13.47
N LEU A 898 33.09 -36.28 -12.70
CA LEU A 898 33.34 -36.87 -11.36
C LEU A 898 32.50 -36.27 -10.21
N GLY A 899 31.69 -35.24 -10.45
CA GLY A 899 30.96 -34.52 -9.40
C GLY A 899 29.90 -35.32 -8.61
N VAL A 900 29.55 -36.55 -9.05
CA VAL A 900 28.50 -37.38 -8.44
C VAL A 900 28.97 -38.81 -8.09
N PRO A 901 29.91 -39.45 -8.82
CA PRO A 901 30.41 -40.78 -8.44
C PRO A 901 31.57 -40.82 -7.41
N TYR A 902 32.10 -39.70 -6.90
CA TYR A 902 33.43 -39.71 -6.24
C TYR A 902 33.52 -40.35 -4.84
N THR A 903 32.57 -40.13 -3.92
CA THR A 903 32.53 -40.95 -2.67
C THR A 903 32.07 -42.38 -2.97
N ILE A 904 31.43 -42.57 -4.12
CA ILE A 904 31.20 -43.86 -4.77
C ILE A 904 32.46 -44.31 -5.56
N PHE A 905 33.65 -43.86 -5.12
CA PHE A 905 34.97 -44.48 -5.32
C PHE A 905 35.63 -44.89 -3.97
N VAL A 906 35.07 -44.49 -2.81
CA VAL A 906 35.60 -44.82 -1.46
C VAL A 906 35.28 -46.24 -0.98
N PHE A 907 34.04 -46.75 -1.15
CA PHE A 907 33.65 -48.15 -0.77
C PHE A 907 34.73 -49.15 -1.16
N MET A 908 35.30 -49.00 -2.36
CA MET A 908 36.09 -50.07 -2.94
C MET A 908 37.20 -49.48 -3.81
N GLY A 909 37.94 -48.62 -3.10
CA GLY A 909 39.21 -47.97 -3.41
C GLY A 909 40.38 -48.58 -2.61
N PHE A 910 40.37 -49.90 -2.41
CA PHE A 910 41.55 -50.73 -2.12
C PHE A 910 42.13 -50.83 -0.68
N ILE A 911 41.55 -51.66 0.20
CA ILE A 911 42.35 -52.59 1.05
C ILE A 911 41.63 -53.96 1.11
N ALA A 912 42.26 -55.13 0.91
CA ALA A 912 43.63 -55.41 0.47
C ALA A 912 43.72 -55.46 -1.07
N SER A 913 43.98 -54.30 -1.69
CA SER A 913 43.94 -54.05 -3.14
C SER A 913 42.59 -54.21 -3.97
N PRO A 914 41.36 -54.04 -3.43
CA PRO A 914 40.07 -54.24 -4.16
C PRO A 914 39.31 -53.03 -4.77
N PRO A 915 38.86 -53.24 -6.03
CA PRO A 915 37.68 -52.78 -6.79
C PRO A 915 36.19 -52.93 -6.39
N LYS A 916 35.36 -51.90 -6.57
CA LYS A 916 33.88 -51.88 -6.85
C LYS A 916 32.86 -52.72 -6.02
N TYR A 917 32.06 -52.12 -5.11
CA TYR A 917 30.65 -52.54 -4.76
C TYR A 917 29.74 -51.48 -4.10
N HIS A 918 30.20 -50.24 -4.00
CA HIS A 918 29.42 -49.05 -4.37
C HIS A 918 27.89 -49.19 -4.57
N PHE A 919 27.12 -49.29 -3.47
CA PHE A 919 25.88 -48.51 -3.21
C PHE A 919 25.14 -48.93 -1.92
N ARG A 920 25.32 -50.16 -1.41
CA ARG A 920 24.66 -50.65 -0.17
C ARG A 920 25.39 -50.30 1.14
N ILE A 921 26.11 -49.18 1.15
CA ILE A 921 26.93 -48.74 2.29
C ILE A 921 26.61 -47.31 2.76
N ALA A 922 25.88 -46.49 1.99
CA ALA A 922 25.55 -45.12 2.42
C ALA A 922 24.47 -45.08 3.52
N VAL A 923 23.39 -45.85 3.37
CA VAL A 923 22.32 -45.97 4.40
C VAL A 923 22.86 -46.70 5.62
N THR A 924 23.59 -47.80 5.39
CA THR A 924 24.30 -48.54 6.42
C THR A 924 25.41 -47.71 7.09
N PHE A 925 25.96 -46.64 6.50
CA PHE A 925 26.92 -45.78 7.20
C PHE A 925 26.25 -44.80 8.17
N ILE A 926 25.04 -44.31 7.87
CA ILE A 926 24.31 -43.48 8.84
C ILE A 926 23.90 -44.33 10.04
N GLU A 927 23.38 -45.54 9.79
CA GLU A 927 23.02 -46.47 10.87
C GLU A 927 24.24 -47.06 11.58
N ILE A 928 25.31 -47.44 10.86
CA ILE A 928 26.57 -47.90 11.47
C ILE A 928 27.27 -46.77 12.22
N SER A 929 27.24 -45.49 11.82
CA SER A 929 27.87 -44.44 12.64
C SER A 929 27.24 -44.31 14.03
N THR A 930 25.90 -44.40 14.15
CA THR A 930 25.21 -44.46 15.45
C THR A 930 25.41 -45.80 16.16
N VAL A 931 25.34 -46.92 15.43
CA VAL A 931 25.51 -48.27 15.98
C VAL A 931 26.97 -48.56 16.37
N PHE A 932 27.98 -47.91 15.79
CA PHE A 932 29.39 -48.11 16.14
C PHE A 932 29.78 -47.33 17.39
N VAL A 933 29.17 -46.16 17.66
CA VAL A 933 29.29 -45.50 18.98
C VAL A 933 28.62 -46.36 20.05
N MET A 934 27.41 -46.86 19.81
CA MET A 934 26.71 -47.75 20.75
C MET A 934 27.41 -49.10 20.94
N ILE A 935 27.93 -49.75 19.89
CA ILE A 935 28.70 -51.00 20.00
C ILE A 935 30.05 -50.77 20.69
N THR A 936 30.69 -49.60 20.53
CA THR A 936 31.93 -49.27 21.25
C THR A 936 31.69 -49.16 22.76
N LEU A 937 30.50 -48.70 23.20
CA LEU A 937 30.12 -48.67 24.62
C LEU A 937 29.56 -50.02 25.13
N PHE A 938 28.74 -50.73 24.34
CA PHE A 938 28.10 -51.99 24.75
C PHE A 938 28.92 -53.28 24.49
N LYS A 939 30.07 -53.23 23.80
CA LYS A 939 31.02 -54.38 23.77
C LYS A 939 32.12 -54.31 24.83
N PHE A 940 32.21 -53.24 25.62
CA PHE A 940 33.08 -53.20 26.79
C PHE A 940 32.39 -53.57 28.12
N THR A 941 31.07 -53.81 28.12
CA THR A 941 30.35 -54.39 29.25
C THR A 941 29.43 -55.54 28.81
N ASP A 942 29.58 -56.68 29.50
CA ASP A 942 28.73 -57.89 29.49
C ASP A 942 28.95 -59.11 28.54
N PRO A 943 29.88 -59.15 27.56
CA PRO A 943 30.47 -60.43 27.14
C PRO A 943 31.29 -61.15 28.24
N VAL A 944 31.57 -60.44 29.35
CA VAL A 944 32.15 -60.98 30.58
C VAL A 944 31.14 -61.87 31.34
N ARG A 945 29.83 -61.63 31.20
CA ARG A 945 28.78 -62.31 31.99
C ARG A 945 28.58 -63.78 31.59
N THR A 946 28.65 -64.11 30.30
CA THR A 946 28.33 -65.47 29.82
C THR A 946 29.54 -66.43 29.77
N SER A 947 30.78 -65.93 29.90
CA SER A 947 31.99 -66.77 29.88
C SER A 947 32.55 -67.12 31.28
N ILE A 948 31.90 -66.64 32.35
CA ILE A 948 32.10 -67.13 33.73
C ILE A 948 31.04 -68.17 34.14
N MET A 949 29.93 -68.31 33.38
CA MET A 949 29.11 -69.55 33.30
C MET A 949 29.88 -70.77 32.72
N LYS A 950 31.21 -70.72 32.72
CA LYS A 950 32.23 -71.65 32.20
C LYS A 950 32.21 -73.07 32.80
N ARG A 951 31.17 -73.48 33.54
CA ARG A 951 31.21 -74.69 34.39
C ARG A 951 30.03 -75.65 34.28
N ILE A 952 28.91 -75.28 33.67
CA ILE A 952 27.67 -76.06 33.76
C ILE A 952 26.95 -76.02 32.40
N SER A 953 26.85 -77.08 31.62
CA SER A 953 27.53 -78.39 31.61
C SER A 953 27.77 -78.76 30.13
N ARG A 954 29.02 -78.95 29.70
CA ARG A 954 29.62 -80.28 29.44
C ARG A 954 28.72 -81.21 28.62
N ARG A 955 29.25 -81.73 27.49
CA ARG A 955 28.62 -82.81 26.67
C ARG A 955 27.96 -83.86 27.60
N PRO A 956 26.72 -84.32 27.37
CA PRO A 956 25.97 -84.34 26.10
C PRO A 956 24.57 -83.66 26.18
N ASN A 957 23.81 -83.80 25.08
CA ASN A 957 22.35 -83.72 24.90
C ASN A 957 21.41 -83.34 26.08
N VAL A 958 20.29 -82.69 25.69
CA VAL A 958 18.98 -82.66 26.39
C VAL A 958 18.88 -81.75 27.62
N VAL A 959 17.93 -80.81 27.52
CA VAL A 959 17.08 -80.22 28.59
C VAL A 959 17.72 -79.47 29.77
N ALA A 960 16.98 -78.42 30.18
CA ALA A 960 16.98 -77.72 31.46
C ALA A 960 18.10 -76.71 31.76
N ALA A 961 17.59 -75.59 32.28
CA ALA A 961 18.19 -74.65 33.24
C ALA A 961 19.27 -73.67 32.75
N THR A 962 19.27 -72.38 33.11
CA THR A 962 18.31 -71.46 33.78
C THR A 962 19.01 -70.09 33.62
N ILE A 963 18.50 -69.02 32.98
CA ILE A 963 17.29 -68.21 33.22
C ILE A 963 17.08 -67.85 34.70
N ILE A 964 17.97 -67.00 35.24
CA ILE A 964 17.59 -65.78 35.97
C ILE A 964 18.49 -64.64 35.46
#